data_AF-A0A1V6F967-F1
#
_entry.id   AF-A0A1V6F967-F1
#
_cell.length_a   1.000
_cell.length_b   1.000
_cell.length_c   1.000
_cell.angle_alpha   90.00
_cell.angle_beta   90.00
_cell.angle_gamma   90.00
#
_symmetry.space_group_name_H-M   'P 1'
#
loop_
_entity.id
_entity.type
_entity.pdbx_description
1 polymer ?
#
loop_
_entity_poly.entity_id
_entity_poly.type
_entity_poly.pdbx_seq_one_letter_code
_entity_poly.pdbx_strand_id
1 'polypeptide(L)'
;MQKPMLNRDIYLRDPSTIKLANDGVANVNDEKTDQALQVLRYELETFVCDGQYEKGLNHILETYLQNINQPQQPSVWISGFYGSGKSHLAKMLRALWLDTEFPDGATARGIANLPQATRDYLKELSIQAKRHGGLHAASGTLGSGSSNVRLALLGIVFKSLSLPEQYQKAKFVMWLKKEGIYDQVKANVESQGEEFDFEIDNFYVSDVLHEALMRAKPNVFISPEVCMETLNNLYPYTGDISIDELVNSLREALSINGKIPLTVIILDEMQQYIGSSSDRSLDVQETIEMCSKNIGGKLLIVATGQSAITGTPMLKKLEGRFTIPVQLSDNDVDTVIRKVFLAKTPASLPALDKLYKDNIGELSRHLSSTAIAPCKDDDQYFHQDYPILPVRRRFWEEALRVLDQTGTDSQVRNQLSNIHKAIKTNLDQKLGNVVPADFLYFESAVKLQQARLLPSKIYNQTMTWINSAVEDERLMARACGLIFLINKINAHNPELGIKAVTETIADLMLEDISTDSSLLRGKLPKLLDGCSLLMKVQDEYRIQTEESVAWRNEFQAQKSSLFSSPQVIDTDREERLKQQYSANTKGLSVLHGSAKVPRDAQVYHGSGSPEDHKNKLYIWLRNGWTTDENSVKVDARQLGNESPLITVYLPKKNADAIHSYLIELKAAENTLRFKGTPTTTEGMEARSAIETFKNGAELRLDELFKDLFQAAVVIQAGGTQISEHDLKASLETAIRNSLLRLYPKFSEADDNRWGKVFEKAMKGAPDALLSIDYSGEAASHPVCKAIISYIGNGKKGDEIRKHFEQAPYGWPRDAIDGALIVLLVAGNLKALDERNQPIERAKLERRAIGKAVFKSEAVFLSAEQKLKLRKLYQKFGISCPSGKESEHSEDFIAQLKNLLEKAGGEEPLPAKPQLDLLDEIRLCSGNERLMAIYNAFDILSDLIEKAQSTADQIDKRLPNWQLLMGLLAQAEGLSDVDIIRSQIEHIKTQRLLLAEPDQVAPALANLSQKFRDVLNELKREYDQVHDKGTQCLSADPNWRALEPEQQAEIMKLNQIDVSSVPKVELTDTQAILKTLNETPINSFRDRIAALPSRFNKALEDAAKQLEPKTRALKLPSRTLKTAQDVDTWLEDAKATLSDAIKDGPIIVQ
;
A
#
# COMPACT_ATOMS: atom_id res chain seq x y z
N MET A 1 19.70 -39.42 0.55
CA MET A 1 19.61 -38.03 1.03
C MET A 1 18.96 -37.21 -0.05
N GLN A 2 17.99 -36.35 0.28
CA GLN A 2 17.57 -35.29 -0.65
C GLN A 2 18.65 -34.21 -0.69
N LYS A 3 18.83 -33.55 -1.84
CA LYS A 3 19.68 -32.37 -1.98
C LYS A 3 19.08 -31.25 -1.10
N PRO A 4 19.86 -30.53 -0.28
CA PRO A 4 19.33 -29.38 0.47
C PRO A 4 18.82 -28.32 -0.50
N MET A 5 17.63 -27.78 -0.23
CA MET A 5 17.01 -26.74 -1.04
C MET A 5 17.80 -25.43 -0.89
N LEU A 6 18.11 -24.79 -2.01
CA LEU A 6 18.77 -23.49 -2.06
C LEU A 6 17.74 -22.36 -2.19
N ASN A 7 18.15 -21.15 -1.84
CA ASN A 7 17.34 -19.95 -2.04
C ASN A 7 16.99 -19.75 -3.52
N ARG A 8 17.82 -20.15 -4.50
CA ARG A 8 17.45 -20.13 -5.93
C ARG A 8 16.21 -20.99 -6.22
N ASP A 9 16.07 -22.14 -5.56
CA ASP A 9 15.06 -23.16 -5.89
C ASP A 9 13.62 -22.72 -5.52
N ILE A 10 13.45 -21.63 -4.74
CA ILE A 10 12.12 -21.13 -4.34
C ILE A 10 11.48 -20.19 -5.36
N TYR A 11 12.25 -19.59 -6.27
CA TYR A 11 11.77 -18.50 -7.13
C TYR A 11 11.08 -19.03 -8.40
N LEU A 12 9.98 -18.39 -8.79
CA LEU A 12 9.21 -18.72 -9.99
C LEU A 12 9.94 -18.38 -11.30
N ARG A 13 10.82 -17.37 -11.26
CA ARG A 13 11.78 -17.00 -12.30
C ARG A 13 13.12 -16.76 -11.60
N ASP A 14 14.22 -17.32 -12.10
CA ASP A 14 15.54 -17.18 -11.46
C ASP A 14 15.96 -15.69 -11.43
N PRO A 15 16.14 -15.06 -10.25
CA PRO A 15 16.47 -13.64 -10.18
C PRO A 15 17.78 -13.26 -10.87
N SER A 16 18.70 -14.21 -11.09
CA SER A 16 19.94 -13.99 -11.85
C SER A 16 19.70 -13.76 -13.34
N THR A 17 18.73 -14.46 -13.95
CA THR A 17 18.38 -14.32 -15.38
C THR A 17 17.47 -13.13 -15.63
N ILE A 18 16.68 -12.71 -14.63
CA ILE A 18 15.97 -11.43 -14.65
C ILE A 18 16.98 -10.29 -14.86
N LYS A 19 16.80 -9.57 -15.97
CA LYS A 19 17.49 -8.32 -16.28
C LYS A 19 16.54 -7.15 -16.04
N LEU A 20 17.02 -6.13 -15.33
CA LEU A 20 16.40 -4.81 -15.38
C LEU A 20 16.74 -4.19 -16.74
N ALA A 21 15.78 -4.16 -17.65
CA ALA A 21 15.94 -3.42 -18.89
C ALA A 21 16.25 -1.94 -18.57
N ASN A 22 17.25 -1.38 -19.25
CA ASN A 22 17.71 0.01 -19.09
C ASN A 22 17.95 0.44 -17.63
N ASP A 23 18.42 -0.46 -16.76
CA ASP A 23 18.62 -0.20 -15.32
C ASP A 23 17.38 0.40 -14.62
N GLY A 24 16.19 -0.03 -15.04
CA GLY A 24 14.90 0.44 -14.52
C GLY A 24 14.38 1.74 -15.14
N VAL A 25 14.98 2.23 -16.24
CA VAL A 25 14.53 3.45 -16.94
C VAL A 25 13.65 3.09 -18.15
N ALA A 26 12.34 3.27 -17.99
CA ALA A 26 11.40 3.20 -19.11
C ALA A 26 11.59 4.41 -20.03
N ASN A 27 12.40 4.26 -21.09
CA ASN A 27 12.46 5.23 -22.18
C ASN A 27 11.14 5.20 -22.98
N VAL A 28 10.55 6.37 -23.23
CA VAL A 28 9.26 6.52 -23.93
C VAL A 28 9.52 7.04 -25.35
N ASN A 29 10.06 6.15 -26.18
CA ASN A 29 10.45 6.39 -27.56
C ASN A 29 9.60 5.58 -28.56
N ASP A 30 9.46 6.11 -29.78
CA ASP A 30 8.65 5.50 -30.84
C ASP A 30 9.39 4.42 -31.68
N GLU A 31 10.50 3.88 -31.17
CA GLU A 31 11.34 2.89 -31.87
C GLU A 31 10.64 1.53 -32.07
N LYS A 32 10.89 0.92 -33.23
CA LYS A 32 10.28 -0.35 -33.68
C LYS A 32 11.31 -1.41 -34.08
N THR A 33 12.56 -1.30 -33.60
CA THR A 33 13.59 -2.33 -33.81
C THR A 33 13.22 -3.61 -33.06
N ASP A 34 13.70 -4.77 -33.53
CA ASP A 34 13.43 -6.05 -32.85
C ASP A 34 13.85 -6.05 -31.37
N GLN A 35 14.96 -5.37 -31.06
CA GLN A 35 15.42 -5.19 -29.68
C GLN A 35 14.48 -4.30 -28.86
N ALA A 36 13.97 -3.20 -29.42
CA ALA A 36 12.99 -2.35 -28.74
C ALA A 36 11.66 -3.09 -28.51
N LEU A 37 11.22 -3.89 -29.48
CA LEU A 37 10.02 -4.73 -29.36
C LEU A 37 10.20 -5.84 -28.32
N GLN A 38 11.36 -6.50 -28.24
CA GLN A 38 11.66 -7.47 -27.18
C GLN A 38 11.64 -6.83 -25.77
N VAL A 39 12.20 -5.63 -25.62
CA VAL A 39 12.15 -4.88 -24.35
C VAL A 39 10.70 -4.50 -24.00
N LEU A 40 9.94 -3.95 -24.94
CA LEU A 40 8.54 -3.59 -24.73
C LEU A 40 7.67 -4.79 -24.36
N ARG A 41 7.91 -5.96 -25.00
CA ARG A 41 7.21 -7.21 -24.66
C ARG A 41 7.49 -7.63 -23.22
N TYR A 42 8.76 -7.63 -22.81
CA TYR A 42 9.15 -7.99 -21.45
C TYR A 42 8.54 -7.05 -20.39
N GLU A 43 8.52 -5.74 -20.66
CA GLU A 43 7.83 -4.75 -19.82
C GLU A 43 6.32 -5.05 -19.70
N LEU A 44 5.63 -5.36 -20.80
CA LEU A 44 4.20 -5.72 -20.80
C LEU A 44 3.90 -7.06 -20.10
N GLU A 45 4.74 -8.09 -20.29
CA GLU A 45 4.60 -9.38 -19.59
C GLU A 45 4.88 -9.29 -18.09
N THR A 46 5.63 -8.28 -17.65
CA THR A 46 5.90 -7.98 -16.23
C THR A 46 5.05 -6.81 -15.71
N PHE A 47 4.12 -6.28 -16.52
CA PHE A 47 3.31 -5.14 -16.14
C PHE A 47 2.24 -5.50 -15.12
N VAL A 48 2.40 -4.98 -13.90
CA VAL A 48 1.43 -5.09 -12.81
C VAL A 48 0.47 -3.90 -12.88
N CYS A 49 -0.67 -4.10 -13.55
CA CYS A 49 -1.75 -3.13 -13.59
C CYS A 49 -2.65 -3.31 -12.36
N ASP A 50 -2.29 -2.62 -11.27
CA ASP A 50 -2.90 -2.74 -9.93
C ASP A 50 -2.87 -1.34 -9.25
N GLY A 51 -3.38 -1.18 -8.04
CA GLY A 51 -3.15 0.02 -7.21
C GLY A 51 -3.53 1.35 -7.87
N GLN A 52 -2.58 2.27 -7.99
CA GLN A 52 -2.75 3.54 -8.71
C GLN A 52 -2.55 3.41 -10.22
N TYR A 53 -1.87 2.36 -10.69
CA TYR A 53 -1.70 2.09 -12.13
C TYR A 53 -3.03 1.68 -12.77
N GLU A 54 -3.80 0.81 -12.13
CA GLU A 54 -5.17 0.49 -12.56
C GLU A 54 -6.04 1.75 -12.56
N LYS A 55 -6.11 2.47 -11.43
CA LYS A 55 -6.96 3.66 -11.28
C LYS A 55 -6.62 4.75 -12.28
N GLY A 56 -5.34 5.05 -12.46
CA GLY A 56 -4.84 6.02 -13.42
C GLY A 56 -5.20 5.64 -14.85
N LEU A 57 -4.89 4.40 -15.27
CA LEU A 57 -5.18 3.92 -16.62
C LEU A 57 -6.69 3.90 -16.91
N ASN A 58 -7.50 3.40 -15.97
CA ASN A 58 -8.96 3.39 -16.09
C ASN A 58 -9.53 4.82 -16.17
N HIS A 59 -9.10 5.74 -15.32
CA HIS A 59 -9.59 7.13 -15.33
C HIS A 59 -9.22 7.88 -16.61
N ILE A 60 -8.02 7.64 -17.16
CA ILE A 60 -7.58 8.18 -18.46
C ILE A 60 -8.48 7.67 -19.58
N LEU A 61 -8.67 6.35 -19.67
CA LEU A 61 -9.46 5.72 -20.74
C LEU A 61 -10.94 6.10 -20.65
N GLU A 62 -11.53 6.06 -19.44
CA GLU A 62 -12.90 6.48 -19.19
C GLU A 62 -13.13 7.94 -19.61
N THR A 63 -12.28 8.85 -19.13
CA THR A 63 -12.40 10.28 -19.45
C THR A 63 -12.24 10.54 -20.94
N TYR A 64 -11.37 9.78 -21.63
CA TYR A 64 -11.27 9.87 -23.09
C TYR A 64 -12.57 9.41 -23.76
N LEU A 65 -13.03 8.19 -23.48
CA LEU A 65 -14.22 7.60 -24.09
C LEU A 65 -15.48 8.46 -23.90
N GLN A 66 -15.67 9.04 -22.72
CA GLN A 66 -16.79 9.97 -22.44
C GLN A 66 -16.71 11.28 -23.26
N ASN A 67 -15.50 11.74 -23.59
CA ASN A 67 -15.28 13.02 -24.27
C ASN A 67 -14.97 12.90 -25.77
N ILE A 68 -14.93 11.68 -26.34
CA ILE A 68 -14.67 11.42 -27.77
C ILE A 68 -15.49 12.32 -28.71
N ASN A 69 -16.73 12.69 -28.36
CA ASN A 69 -17.63 13.51 -29.18
C ASN A 69 -17.83 14.95 -28.66
N GLN A 70 -16.99 15.41 -27.73
CA GLN A 70 -17.04 16.77 -27.18
C GLN A 70 -16.11 17.73 -27.97
N PRO A 71 -16.32 19.06 -27.90
CA PRO A 71 -15.51 20.05 -28.62
C PRO A 71 -14.05 20.14 -28.17
N GLN A 72 -13.69 19.60 -27.00
CA GLN A 72 -12.36 19.63 -26.41
C GLN A 72 -12.11 18.33 -25.65
N GLN A 73 -10.85 17.92 -25.56
CA GLN A 73 -10.42 16.78 -24.75
C GLN A 73 -9.67 17.27 -23.49
N PRO A 74 -10.10 16.88 -22.28
CA PRO A 74 -9.31 17.03 -21.06
C PRO A 74 -7.92 16.40 -21.19
N SER A 75 -6.87 17.14 -20.84
CA SER A 75 -5.48 16.64 -20.87
C SER A 75 -5.07 16.08 -19.51
N VAL A 76 -4.14 15.11 -19.52
CA VAL A 76 -3.74 14.30 -18.36
C VAL A 76 -2.36 14.68 -17.85
N TRP A 77 -2.22 14.87 -16.53
CA TRP A 77 -0.93 15.04 -15.86
C TRP A 77 -0.61 13.85 -14.97
N ILE A 78 0.34 13.01 -15.38
CA ILE A 78 0.83 11.88 -14.59
C ILE A 78 1.97 12.38 -13.69
N SER A 79 1.78 12.26 -12.37
CA SER A 79 2.66 12.83 -11.36
C SER A 79 3.05 11.86 -10.25
N GLY A 80 4.15 12.17 -9.58
CA GLY A 80 4.80 11.34 -8.57
C GLY A 80 6.32 11.46 -8.66
N PHE A 81 7.02 11.11 -7.58
CA PHE A 81 8.47 11.22 -7.43
C PHE A 81 9.27 10.51 -8.55
N TYR A 82 10.55 10.84 -8.70
CA TYR A 82 11.42 10.17 -9.68
C TYR A 82 11.60 8.69 -9.30
N GLY A 83 11.32 7.78 -10.23
CA GLY A 83 11.25 6.33 -9.95
C GLY A 83 9.85 5.76 -9.68
N SER A 84 8.79 6.56 -9.51
CA SER A 84 7.40 6.05 -9.36
C SER A 84 6.83 5.36 -10.60
N GLY A 85 7.59 5.36 -11.71
CA GLY A 85 7.26 4.73 -12.98
C GLY A 85 6.24 5.48 -13.85
N LYS A 86 6.11 6.81 -13.70
CA LYS A 86 5.30 7.68 -14.59
C LYS A 86 5.52 7.38 -16.08
N SER A 87 6.78 7.41 -16.53
CA SER A 87 7.21 7.10 -17.90
C SER A 87 6.86 5.67 -18.30
N HIS A 88 6.90 4.72 -17.34
CA HIS A 88 6.47 3.34 -17.57
C HIS A 88 4.96 3.24 -17.76
N LEU A 89 4.13 3.84 -16.90
CA LEU A 89 2.68 3.93 -17.09
C LEU A 89 2.33 4.59 -18.43
N ALA A 90 3.05 5.65 -18.81
CA ALA A 90 2.84 6.33 -20.09
C ALA A 90 3.22 5.45 -21.30
N LYS A 91 4.36 4.75 -21.24
CA LYS A 91 4.78 3.77 -22.27
C LYS A 91 3.82 2.59 -22.39
N MET A 92 3.33 2.06 -21.27
CA MET A 92 2.31 1.01 -21.23
C MET A 92 0.98 1.52 -21.80
N LEU A 93 0.51 2.72 -21.41
CA LEU A 93 -0.67 3.37 -21.99
C LEU A 93 -0.55 3.45 -23.52
N ARG A 94 0.57 3.89 -24.08
CA ARG A 94 0.82 3.93 -25.53
C ARG A 94 0.70 2.55 -26.19
N ALA A 95 1.39 1.54 -25.65
CA ALA A 95 1.40 0.20 -26.24
C ALA A 95 0.01 -0.47 -26.16
N LEU A 96 -0.70 -0.27 -25.05
CA LEU A 96 -2.08 -0.72 -24.88
C LEU A 96 -3.09 0.10 -25.70
N TRP A 97 -2.84 1.38 -25.97
CA TRP A 97 -3.67 2.20 -26.86
C TRP A 97 -3.65 1.67 -28.29
N LEU A 98 -2.46 1.40 -28.82
CA LEU A 98 -2.27 0.83 -30.16
C LEU A 98 -2.57 -0.68 -30.25
N ASP A 99 -2.56 -1.40 -29.11
CA ASP A 99 -2.59 -2.87 -29.04
C ASP A 99 -1.43 -3.51 -29.81
N THR A 100 -0.21 -3.00 -29.59
CA THR A 100 0.98 -3.31 -30.41
C THR A 100 1.17 -4.81 -30.65
N GLU A 101 1.16 -5.20 -31.92
CA GLU A 101 1.39 -6.56 -32.39
C GLU A 101 2.89 -6.91 -32.37
N PHE A 102 3.21 -8.17 -32.08
CA PHE A 102 4.56 -8.71 -32.04
C PHE A 102 4.82 -9.75 -33.16
N PRO A 103 6.08 -10.04 -33.53
CA PRO A 103 6.40 -10.97 -34.64
C PRO A 103 5.95 -12.43 -34.47
N ASP A 104 5.38 -12.81 -33.32
CA ASP A 104 4.77 -14.11 -33.05
C ASP A 104 3.22 -14.07 -33.03
N GLY A 105 2.63 -12.94 -33.44
CA GLY A 105 1.17 -12.74 -33.46
C GLY A 105 0.53 -12.42 -32.11
N ALA A 106 1.32 -12.28 -31.04
CA ALA A 106 0.85 -11.76 -29.76
C ALA A 106 0.53 -10.26 -29.88
N THR A 107 -0.39 -9.74 -29.05
CA THR A 107 -0.62 -8.28 -28.92
C THR A 107 -0.35 -7.78 -27.50
N ALA A 108 -0.10 -6.48 -27.36
CA ALA A 108 0.15 -5.85 -26.07
C ALA A 108 -0.95 -6.12 -25.03
N ARG A 109 -2.23 -6.09 -25.42
CA ARG A 109 -3.35 -6.42 -24.51
C ARG A 109 -3.52 -7.92 -24.26
N GLY A 110 -3.06 -8.75 -25.19
CA GLY A 110 -3.11 -10.21 -25.09
C GLY A 110 -2.05 -10.82 -24.16
N ILE A 111 -0.93 -10.12 -23.94
CA ILE A 111 0.15 -10.54 -23.01
C ILE A 111 0.12 -9.83 -21.66
N ALA A 112 -0.39 -8.59 -21.59
CA ALA A 112 -0.43 -7.83 -20.35
C ALA A 112 -1.49 -8.35 -19.35
N ASN A 113 -1.13 -8.41 -18.06
CA ASN A 113 -2.04 -8.82 -17.00
C ASN A 113 -2.91 -7.65 -16.51
N LEU A 114 -3.95 -7.34 -17.29
CA LEU A 114 -4.86 -6.23 -17.05
C LEU A 114 -6.11 -6.65 -16.23
N PRO A 115 -6.62 -5.79 -15.32
CA PRO A 115 -7.94 -5.89 -14.73
C PRO A 115 -9.06 -5.86 -15.77
N GLN A 116 -10.21 -6.48 -15.45
CA GLN A 116 -11.32 -6.61 -16.39
C GLN A 116 -11.86 -5.25 -16.86
N ALA A 117 -12.04 -4.28 -15.96
CA ALA A 117 -12.49 -2.93 -16.32
C ALA A 117 -11.55 -2.26 -17.34
N THR A 118 -10.23 -2.42 -17.18
CA THR A 118 -9.23 -1.91 -18.12
C THR A 118 -9.35 -2.56 -19.50
N ARG A 119 -9.58 -3.89 -19.55
CA ARG A 119 -9.82 -4.62 -20.81
C ARG A 119 -11.10 -4.13 -21.50
N ASP A 120 -12.16 -3.87 -20.75
CA ASP A 120 -13.45 -3.40 -21.30
C ASP A 120 -13.34 -1.97 -21.85
N TYR A 121 -12.66 -1.05 -21.16
CA TYR A 121 -12.37 0.29 -21.71
C TYR A 121 -11.50 0.23 -22.97
N LEU A 122 -10.45 -0.58 -23.00
CA LEU A 122 -9.60 -0.75 -24.19
C LEU A 122 -10.35 -1.40 -25.38
N LYS A 123 -11.30 -2.29 -25.09
CA LYS A 123 -12.19 -2.91 -26.08
C LYS A 123 -13.16 -1.88 -26.67
N GLU A 124 -13.76 -1.02 -25.85
CA GLU A 124 -14.61 0.09 -26.33
C GLU A 124 -13.81 1.13 -27.12
N LEU A 125 -12.56 1.42 -26.72
CA LEU A 125 -11.64 2.26 -27.49
C LEU A 125 -11.44 1.70 -28.91
N SER A 126 -11.22 0.39 -29.07
CA SER A 126 -11.14 -0.28 -30.38
C SER A 126 -12.48 -0.34 -31.14
N ILE A 127 -13.64 -0.28 -30.47
CA ILE A 127 -14.96 -0.16 -31.11
C ILE A 127 -15.16 1.24 -31.68
N GLN A 128 -14.82 2.29 -30.92
CA GLN A 128 -14.92 3.69 -31.36
C GLN A 128 -13.87 4.02 -32.44
N ALA A 129 -12.67 3.44 -32.37
CA ALA A 129 -11.62 3.58 -33.38
C ALA A 129 -12.09 3.23 -34.79
N LYS A 130 -12.83 2.13 -34.94
CA LYS A 130 -13.42 1.68 -36.22
C LYS A 130 -14.38 2.70 -36.85
N ARG A 131 -14.95 3.61 -36.05
CA ARG A 131 -15.81 4.72 -36.54
C ARG A 131 -14.99 5.93 -36.98
N HIS A 132 -13.86 6.19 -36.32
CA HIS A 132 -13.06 7.40 -36.47
C HIS A 132 -11.78 7.26 -37.32
N GLY A 133 -11.49 6.07 -37.86
CA GLY A 133 -10.37 5.87 -38.80
C GLY A 133 -9.15 5.19 -38.22
N GLY A 134 -9.27 4.58 -37.03
CA GLY A 134 -8.21 3.82 -36.38
C GLY A 134 -7.77 4.43 -35.04
N LEU A 135 -6.60 3.96 -34.59
CA LEU A 135 -5.90 4.40 -33.38
C LEU A 135 -4.54 4.94 -33.79
N HIS A 136 -4.08 6.00 -33.12
CA HIS A 136 -2.73 6.53 -33.29
C HIS A 136 -2.14 6.89 -31.93
N ALA A 137 -0.82 6.78 -31.80
CA ALA A 137 -0.09 7.21 -30.62
C ALA A 137 1.29 7.72 -31.00
N ALA A 138 1.72 8.82 -30.39
CA ALA A 138 3.05 9.41 -30.55
C ALA A 138 3.68 9.67 -29.19
N SER A 139 5.00 9.52 -29.05
CA SER A 139 5.66 9.74 -27.77
C SER A 139 7.11 10.23 -27.85
N GLY A 140 7.47 11.13 -26.93
CA GLY A 140 8.83 11.63 -26.79
C GLY A 140 8.97 12.74 -25.74
N THR A 141 10.18 13.28 -25.62
CA THR A 141 10.50 14.41 -24.73
C THR A 141 10.62 15.71 -25.55
N LEU A 142 10.05 16.81 -25.06
CA LEU A 142 10.11 18.10 -25.77
C LEU A 142 11.52 18.71 -25.88
N GLY A 143 12.51 18.15 -25.16
CA GLY A 143 13.88 18.67 -25.12
C GLY A 143 14.86 18.05 -26.11
N SER A 144 14.48 17.02 -26.89
CA SER A 144 15.42 16.22 -27.68
C SER A 144 15.70 16.73 -29.11
N GLY A 145 15.18 17.89 -29.51
CA GLY A 145 15.29 18.40 -30.87
C GLY A 145 15.27 19.93 -30.96
N SER A 146 14.09 20.52 -31.06
CA SER A 146 13.92 21.99 -31.11
C SER A 146 13.84 22.60 -29.72
N SER A 147 14.31 23.84 -29.56
CA SER A 147 14.06 24.66 -28.37
C SER A 147 12.62 25.20 -28.31
N ASN A 148 11.87 25.11 -29.42
CA ASN A 148 10.52 25.62 -29.57
C ASN A 148 9.47 24.50 -29.39
N VAL A 149 8.47 24.73 -28.53
CA VAL A 149 7.43 23.75 -28.17
C VAL A 149 6.64 23.26 -29.38
N ARG A 150 6.27 24.16 -30.30
CA ARG A 150 5.41 23.87 -31.45
C ARG A 150 6.13 22.95 -32.45
N LEU A 151 7.40 23.23 -32.72
CA LEU A 151 8.25 22.40 -33.57
C LEU A 151 8.61 21.06 -32.91
N ALA A 152 8.91 21.05 -31.61
CA ALA A 152 9.20 19.81 -30.88
C ALA A 152 7.99 18.86 -30.83
N LEU A 153 6.78 19.39 -30.62
CA LEU A 153 5.53 18.63 -30.67
C LEU A 153 5.28 18.02 -32.06
N LEU A 154 5.54 18.78 -33.13
CA LEU A 154 5.42 18.27 -34.50
C LEU A 154 6.45 17.17 -34.80
N GLY A 155 7.71 17.33 -34.37
CA GLY A 155 8.75 16.32 -34.55
C GLY A 155 8.36 14.95 -33.96
N ILE A 156 7.78 14.94 -32.76
CA ILE A 156 7.24 13.74 -32.10
C ILE A 156 6.13 13.08 -32.95
N VAL A 157 5.19 13.85 -33.49
CA VAL A 157 4.08 13.33 -34.32
C VAL A 157 4.53 12.91 -35.72
N PHE A 158 5.53 13.57 -36.30
CA PHE A 158 6.12 13.14 -37.57
C PHE A 158 6.88 11.80 -37.39
N LYS A 159 7.65 11.66 -36.31
CA LYS A 159 8.37 10.42 -35.97
C LYS A 159 7.43 9.22 -35.83
N SER A 160 6.31 9.36 -35.11
CA SER A 160 5.33 8.28 -34.92
C SER A 160 4.66 7.83 -36.24
N LEU A 161 4.56 8.75 -37.21
CA LEU A 161 4.03 8.54 -38.56
C LEU A 161 5.07 8.10 -39.60
N SER A 162 6.33 7.87 -39.20
CA SER A 162 7.44 7.58 -40.11
C SER A 162 7.63 8.68 -41.18
N LEU A 163 7.67 9.92 -40.70
CA LEU A 163 8.05 11.13 -41.43
C LEU A 163 9.29 11.76 -40.76
N PRO A 164 10.12 12.54 -41.49
CA PRO A 164 11.25 13.26 -40.91
C PRO A 164 10.85 14.19 -39.76
N GLU A 165 11.66 14.27 -38.70
CA GLU A 165 11.33 15.10 -37.52
C GLU A 165 11.37 16.61 -37.81
N GLN A 166 12.11 17.04 -38.84
CA GLN A 166 12.22 18.45 -39.21
C GLN A 166 11.01 18.90 -40.05
N TYR A 167 10.35 19.99 -39.61
CA TYR A 167 9.09 20.48 -40.19
C TYR A 167 9.08 20.59 -41.72
N GLN A 168 10.08 21.26 -42.29
CA GLN A 168 10.15 21.48 -43.74
C GLN A 168 10.33 20.17 -44.53
N LYS A 169 11.09 19.20 -43.99
CA LYS A 169 11.26 17.87 -44.59
C LYS A 169 9.98 17.04 -44.49
N ALA A 170 9.29 17.09 -43.35
CA ALA A 170 7.99 16.44 -43.18
C ALA A 170 6.96 16.97 -44.17
N LYS A 171 6.82 18.30 -44.31
CA LYS A 171 5.89 18.94 -45.24
C LYS A 171 6.20 18.60 -46.71
N PHE A 172 7.48 18.47 -47.07
CA PHE A 172 7.89 17.98 -48.39
C PHE A 172 7.49 16.51 -48.63
N VAL A 173 7.81 15.59 -47.71
CA VAL A 173 7.43 14.17 -47.83
C VAL A 173 5.91 13.97 -47.83
N MET A 174 5.17 14.76 -47.03
CA MET A 174 3.70 14.78 -47.04
C MET A 174 3.16 15.25 -48.40
N TRP A 175 3.81 16.23 -49.06
CA TRP A 175 3.44 16.65 -50.41
C TRP A 175 3.71 15.57 -51.46
N LEU A 176 4.85 14.88 -51.42
CA LEU A 176 5.14 13.75 -52.32
C LEU A 176 4.07 12.65 -52.22
N LYS A 177 3.60 12.34 -51.00
CA LYS A 177 2.52 11.36 -50.75
C LYS A 177 1.16 11.88 -51.25
N LYS A 178 0.86 13.16 -51.05
CA LYS A 178 -0.38 13.84 -51.49
C LYS A 178 -0.52 13.94 -53.01
N GLU A 179 0.59 14.06 -53.72
CA GLU A 179 0.68 14.10 -55.19
C GLU A 179 0.76 12.70 -55.82
N GLY A 180 0.85 11.63 -55.01
CA GLY A 180 0.96 10.25 -55.49
C GLY A 180 2.31 9.86 -56.10
N ILE A 181 3.34 10.70 -55.95
CA ILE A 181 4.68 10.48 -56.55
C ILE A 181 5.72 9.91 -55.56
N TYR A 182 5.39 9.79 -54.27
CA TYR A 182 6.32 9.32 -53.23
C TYR A 182 7.01 8.00 -53.59
N ASP A 183 6.26 6.95 -53.93
CA ASP A 183 6.83 5.64 -54.22
C ASP A 183 7.67 5.64 -55.51
N GLN A 184 7.30 6.46 -56.50
CA GLN A 184 8.06 6.63 -57.73
C GLN A 184 9.40 7.35 -57.49
N VAL A 185 9.39 8.44 -56.70
CA VAL A 185 10.60 9.18 -56.34
C VAL A 185 11.51 8.30 -55.47
N LYS A 186 10.94 7.56 -54.50
CA LYS A 186 11.67 6.63 -53.66
C LYS A 186 12.34 5.52 -54.48
N ALA A 187 11.60 4.81 -55.33
CA ALA A 187 12.16 3.77 -56.19
C ALA A 187 13.22 4.31 -57.17
N ASN A 188 13.07 5.55 -57.66
CA ASN A 188 14.09 6.20 -58.50
C ASN A 188 15.41 6.43 -57.74
N VAL A 189 15.37 6.85 -56.47
CA VAL A 189 16.57 7.03 -55.63
C VAL A 189 17.20 5.67 -55.30
N GLU A 190 16.42 4.73 -54.77
CA GLU A 190 16.92 3.40 -54.39
C GLU A 190 17.48 2.62 -55.60
N SER A 191 16.97 2.84 -56.82
CA SER A 191 17.51 2.25 -58.06
C SER A 191 18.92 2.72 -58.44
N GLN A 192 19.40 3.82 -57.86
CA GLN A 192 20.77 4.32 -58.06
C GLN A 192 21.74 3.83 -56.97
N GLY A 193 21.23 3.16 -55.93
CA GLY A 193 22.00 2.57 -54.84
C GLY A 193 22.06 3.41 -53.55
N GLU A 194 21.43 4.58 -53.52
CA GLU A 194 21.44 5.49 -52.37
C GLU A 194 20.23 5.27 -51.44
N GLU A 195 20.41 5.57 -50.15
CA GLU A 195 19.34 5.47 -49.15
C GLU A 195 18.40 6.69 -49.20
N PHE A 196 17.12 6.44 -49.52
CA PHE A 196 16.12 7.50 -49.70
C PHE A 196 16.02 8.47 -48.50
N ASP A 197 16.10 7.98 -47.27
CA ASP A 197 15.97 8.83 -46.07
C ASP A 197 17.20 9.74 -45.88
N PHE A 198 18.41 9.31 -46.30
CA PHE A 198 19.62 10.13 -46.32
C PHE A 198 19.52 11.27 -47.36
N GLU A 199 18.98 10.97 -48.54
CA GLU A 199 18.76 11.99 -49.59
C GLU A 199 17.65 12.99 -49.20
N ILE A 200 16.61 12.55 -48.49
CA ILE A 200 15.62 13.44 -47.87
C ILE A 200 16.25 14.32 -46.78
N ASP A 201 17.20 13.79 -46.00
CA ASP A 201 17.88 14.58 -44.99
C ASP A 201 18.81 15.66 -45.59
N ASN A 202 19.23 15.49 -46.85
CA ASN A 202 20.08 16.42 -47.61
C ASN A 202 19.34 17.10 -48.78
N PHE A 203 18.01 17.10 -48.80
CA PHE A 203 17.18 17.38 -50.01
C PHE A 203 17.45 18.69 -50.78
N TYR A 204 18.04 19.71 -50.17
CA TYR A 204 18.44 20.93 -50.89
C TYR A 204 19.63 20.73 -51.83
N VAL A 205 20.50 19.76 -51.56
CA VAL A 205 21.79 19.51 -52.27
C VAL A 205 21.89 18.10 -52.86
N SER A 206 20.80 17.34 -52.84
CA SER A 206 20.73 15.97 -53.36
C SER A 206 20.49 15.96 -54.87
N ASP A 207 21.55 15.77 -55.66
CA ASP A 207 21.45 15.60 -57.12
C ASP A 207 20.54 14.42 -57.49
N VAL A 208 20.65 13.30 -56.75
CA VAL A 208 19.90 12.05 -56.99
C VAL A 208 18.40 12.24 -56.75
N LEU A 209 18.02 12.96 -55.70
CA LEU A 209 16.63 13.32 -55.44
C LEU A 209 16.11 14.33 -56.46
N HIS A 210 16.93 15.31 -56.89
CA HIS A 210 16.53 16.29 -57.90
C HIS A 210 16.27 15.60 -59.24
N GLU A 211 17.11 14.65 -59.66
CA GLU A 211 16.82 13.80 -60.81
C GLU A 211 15.51 13.00 -60.65
N ALA A 212 15.29 12.37 -59.49
CA ALA A 212 14.08 11.60 -59.23
C ALA A 212 12.80 12.48 -59.29
N LEU A 213 12.88 13.73 -58.82
CA LEU A 213 11.83 14.74 -58.91
C LEU A 213 11.59 15.23 -60.34
N MET A 214 12.67 15.50 -61.11
CA MET A 214 12.59 15.85 -62.52
C MET A 214 11.91 14.74 -63.35
N ARG A 215 12.20 13.47 -63.06
CA ARG A 215 11.55 12.32 -63.71
C ARG A 215 10.07 12.17 -63.30
N ALA A 216 9.72 12.47 -62.06
CA ALA A 216 8.35 12.34 -61.54
C ALA A 216 7.42 13.51 -61.93
N LYS A 217 7.94 14.75 -61.98
CA LYS A 217 7.13 15.96 -62.25
C LYS A 217 7.88 17.02 -63.09
N PRO A 218 8.25 16.70 -64.35
CA PRO A 218 9.13 17.54 -65.19
C PRO A 218 8.59 18.94 -65.50
N ASN A 219 7.27 19.14 -65.41
CA ASN A 219 6.64 20.46 -65.61
C ASN A 219 6.82 21.42 -64.42
N VAL A 220 7.31 20.93 -63.28
CA VAL A 220 7.62 21.71 -62.07
C VAL A 220 9.12 21.70 -61.81
N PHE A 221 9.74 20.53 -61.97
CA PHE A 221 11.17 20.29 -61.77
C PHE A 221 11.85 20.19 -63.14
N ILE A 222 12.36 21.33 -63.63
CA ILE A 222 12.86 21.47 -65.02
C ILE A 222 14.38 21.27 -65.10
N SER A 223 15.12 21.64 -64.05
CA SER A 223 16.56 21.43 -63.88
C SER A 223 16.93 21.35 -62.38
N PRO A 224 18.13 20.89 -61.99
CA PRO A 224 18.53 20.82 -60.59
C PRO A 224 18.52 22.18 -59.87
N GLU A 225 18.89 23.27 -60.57
CA GLU A 225 18.84 24.63 -60.02
C GLU A 225 17.40 25.05 -59.72
N VAL A 226 16.46 24.73 -60.62
CA VAL A 226 15.02 24.97 -60.42
C VAL A 226 14.47 24.07 -59.31
N CYS A 227 15.00 22.85 -59.12
CA CYS A 227 14.65 21.99 -57.99
C CYS A 227 15.10 22.63 -56.67
N MET A 228 16.37 23.01 -56.55
CA MET A 228 16.93 23.67 -55.37
C MET A 228 16.17 24.97 -55.03
N GLU A 229 15.88 25.83 -56.01
CA GLU A 229 15.13 27.07 -55.81
C GLU A 229 13.68 26.78 -55.38
N THR A 230 12.99 25.85 -56.04
CA THR A 230 11.62 25.46 -55.70
C THR A 230 11.53 24.86 -54.29
N LEU A 231 12.47 24.01 -53.91
CA LEU A 231 12.53 23.39 -52.58
C LEU A 231 12.83 24.41 -51.48
N ASN A 232 13.73 25.37 -51.70
CA ASN A 232 13.99 26.47 -50.76
C ASN A 232 12.77 27.41 -50.61
N ASN A 233 12.07 27.72 -51.71
CA ASN A 233 10.92 28.63 -51.69
C ASN A 233 9.65 28.00 -51.10
N LEU A 234 9.40 26.69 -51.30
CA LEU A 234 8.23 26.00 -50.78
C LEU A 234 8.45 25.37 -49.39
N TYR A 235 9.68 24.98 -49.07
CA TYR A 235 10.05 24.29 -47.83
C TYR A 235 11.31 24.91 -47.19
N PRO A 236 11.30 26.22 -46.84
CA PRO A 236 12.42 26.87 -46.15
C PRO A 236 12.61 26.32 -44.73
N TYR A 237 13.82 26.42 -44.19
CA TYR A 237 14.09 26.12 -42.79
C TYR A 237 13.42 27.15 -41.86
N THR A 238 12.56 26.70 -40.95
CA THR A 238 11.81 27.55 -40.01
C THR A 238 12.24 27.31 -38.56
N GLY A 239 12.68 28.37 -37.86
CA GLY A 239 13.03 28.31 -36.43
C GLY A 239 11.84 28.40 -35.45
N ASP A 240 10.69 28.84 -35.94
CA ASP A 240 9.39 28.88 -35.24
C ASP A 240 8.28 28.80 -36.30
N ILE A 241 7.05 28.47 -35.89
CA ILE A 241 5.84 28.43 -36.70
C ILE A 241 4.66 29.02 -35.91
N SER A 242 3.63 29.52 -36.60
CA SER A 242 2.40 29.96 -35.94
C SER A 242 1.60 28.78 -35.36
N ILE A 243 0.66 29.11 -34.47
CA ILE A 243 -0.29 28.13 -33.91
C ILE A 243 -1.19 27.54 -35.00
N ASP A 244 -1.57 28.33 -36.02
CA ASP A 244 -2.40 27.84 -37.12
C ASP A 244 -1.62 26.89 -38.04
N GLU A 245 -0.33 27.13 -38.28
CA GLU A 245 0.54 26.20 -39.02
C GLU A 245 0.76 24.88 -38.28
N LEU A 246 0.92 24.94 -36.95
CA LEU A 246 0.94 23.77 -36.08
C LEU A 246 -0.36 22.96 -36.20
N VAL A 247 -1.52 23.61 -35.98
CA VAL A 247 -2.83 22.96 -36.00
C VAL A 247 -3.13 22.37 -37.38
N ASN A 248 -2.83 23.09 -38.46
CA ASN A 248 -3.07 22.62 -39.82
C ASN A 248 -2.11 21.48 -40.21
N SER A 249 -0.86 21.50 -39.75
CA SER A 249 0.10 20.43 -40.06
C SER A 249 -0.14 19.17 -39.22
N LEU A 250 -0.54 19.30 -37.95
CA LEU A 250 -1.06 18.18 -37.16
C LEU A 250 -2.29 17.55 -37.84
N ARG A 251 -3.24 18.37 -38.30
CA ARG A 251 -4.43 17.90 -39.01
C ARG A 251 -4.07 17.22 -40.34
N GLU A 252 -3.16 17.79 -41.12
CA GLU A 252 -2.74 17.21 -42.41
C GLU A 252 -1.96 15.90 -42.24
N ALA A 253 -1.12 15.78 -41.20
CA ALA A 253 -0.35 14.56 -40.92
C ALA A 253 -1.20 13.42 -40.31
N LEU A 254 -2.12 13.75 -39.41
CA LEU A 254 -2.97 12.75 -38.73
C LEU A 254 -4.21 12.31 -39.53
N SER A 255 -4.62 13.05 -40.56
CA SER A 255 -5.89 12.76 -41.27
C SER A 255 -5.78 11.59 -42.25
N ILE A 256 -6.37 10.45 -41.90
CA ILE A 256 -6.53 9.29 -42.78
C ILE A 256 -7.90 9.35 -43.43
N ASN A 257 -7.98 9.42 -44.77
CA ASN A 257 -9.22 9.52 -45.53
C ASN A 257 -10.19 10.62 -45.03
N GLY A 258 -9.64 11.78 -44.64
CA GLY A 258 -10.41 12.92 -44.11
C GLY A 258 -10.93 12.76 -42.68
N LYS A 259 -10.50 11.73 -41.94
CA LYS A 259 -10.80 11.53 -40.52
C LYS A 259 -9.51 11.53 -39.68
N ILE A 260 -9.57 12.11 -38.49
CA ILE A 260 -8.49 12.02 -37.50
C ILE A 260 -8.73 10.77 -36.63
N PRO A 261 -7.80 9.80 -36.56
CA PRO A 261 -7.92 8.61 -35.74
C PRO A 261 -7.91 8.96 -34.25
N LEU A 262 -8.33 8.02 -33.40
CA LEU A 262 -8.31 8.21 -31.94
C LEU A 262 -6.86 8.27 -31.45
N THR A 263 -6.40 9.47 -31.15
CA THR A 263 -4.98 9.82 -31.02
C THR A 263 -4.60 10.14 -29.58
N VAL A 264 -3.49 9.58 -29.10
CA VAL A 264 -2.83 10.03 -27.86
C VAL A 264 -1.42 10.55 -28.16
N ILE A 265 -1.06 11.71 -27.62
CA ILE A 265 0.31 12.23 -27.64
C ILE A 265 0.84 12.24 -26.20
N ILE A 266 1.99 11.61 -26.01
CA ILE A 266 2.64 11.48 -24.71
C ILE A 266 3.92 12.32 -24.68
N LEU A 267 3.97 13.27 -23.74
CA LEU A 267 5.04 14.24 -23.57
C LEU A 267 5.76 13.97 -22.24
N ASP A 268 6.82 13.15 -22.29
CA ASP A 268 7.53 12.72 -21.09
C ASP A 268 8.51 13.79 -20.58
N GLU A 269 8.69 13.82 -19.25
CA GLU A 269 9.46 14.81 -18.48
C GLU A 269 9.16 16.29 -18.86
N MET A 270 7.89 16.61 -19.11
CA MET A 270 7.43 17.97 -19.40
C MET A 270 7.80 18.97 -18.29
N GLN A 271 7.80 18.55 -17.02
CA GLN A 271 8.27 19.39 -15.92
C GLN A 271 9.76 19.74 -16.05
N GLN A 272 10.61 18.82 -16.52
CA GLN A 272 12.03 19.07 -16.75
C GLN A 272 12.24 20.03 -17.93
N TYR A 273 11.45 19.91 -18.99
CA TYR A 273 11.46 20.83 -20.13
C TYR A 273 11.10 22.27 -19.71
N ILE A 274 10.05 22.45 -18.91
CA ILE A 274 9.63 23.76 -18.40
C ILE A 274 10.69 24.32 -17.43
N GLY A 275 11.15 23.50 -16.48
CA GLY A 275 12.10 23.90 -15.45
C GLY A 275 11.59 25.11 -14.65
N SER A 276 12.40 26.17 -14.62
CA SER A 276 12.06 27.46 -14.01
C SER A 276 11.60 28.53 -15.01
N SER A 277 11.43 28.19 -16.30
CA SER A 277 11.06 29.17 -17.33
C SER A 277 9.56 29.48 -17.33
N SER A 278 9.23 30.75 -17.07
CA SER A 278 7.88 31.29 -17.21
C SER A 278 7.35 31.19 -18.64
N ASP A 279 8.24 31.35 -19.62
CA ASP A 279 7.89 31.52 -21.03
C ASP A 279 7.59 30.17 -21.67
N ARG A 280 8.45 29.16 -21.43
CA ARG A 280 8.16 27.76 -21.79
C ARG A 280 6.85 27.27 -21.17
N SER A 281 6.54 27.71 -19.95
CA SER A 281 5.27 27.37 -19.29
C SER A 281 4.05 28.01 -19.96
N LEU A 282 4.20 29.14 -20.66
CA LEU A 282 3.15 29.78 -21.46
C LEU A 282 3.06 29.16 -22.86
N ASP A 283 4.20 28.92 -23.52
CA ASP A 283 4.27 28.24 -24.83
C ASP A 283 3.57 26.86 -24.77
N VAL A 284 3.83 26.08 -23.71
CA VAL A 284 3.15 24.80 -23.45
C VAL A 284 1.64 25.01 -23.20
N GLN A 285 1.24 26.04 -22.46
CA GLN A 285 -0.16 26.34 -22.17
C GLN A 285 -0.97 26.63 -23.44
N GLU A 286 -0.45 27.51 -24.30
CA GLU A 286 -1.09 27.90 -25.57
C GLU A 286 -1.11 26.74 -26.56
N THR A 287 0.01 26.02 -26.68
CA THR A 287 0.13 24.87 -27.58
C THR A 287 -0.92 23.79 -27.26
N ILE A 288 -1.04 23.40 -25.99
CA ILE A 288 -2.00 22.37 -25.54
C ILE A 288 -3.44 22.84 -25.72
N GLU A 289 -3.73 24.09 -25.36
CA GLU A 289 -5.07 24.68 -25.52
C GLU A 289 -5.54 24.67 -26.97
N MET A 290 -4.67 25.07 -27.90
CA MET A 290 -5.02 25.21 -29.30
C MET A 290 -5.03 23.85 -30.03
N CYS A 291 -4.24 22.87 -29.59
CA CYS A 291 -4.41 21.48 -30.03
C CYS A 291 -5.76 20.91 -29.58
N SER A 292 -6.10 21.01 -28.29
CA SER A 292 -7.36 20.46 -27.76
C SER A 292 -8.61 21.13 -28.36
N LYS A 293 -8.58 22.45 -28.58
CA LYS A 293 -9.71 23.19 -29.22
C LYS A 293 -9.90 22.88 -30.70
N ASN A 294 -8.82 22.72 -31.47
CA ASN A 294 -8.93 22.63 -32.95
C ASN A 294 -8.93 21.20 -33.49
N ILE A 295 -8.50 20.23 -32.68
CA ILE A 295 -8.56 18.79 -33.00
C ILE A 295 -9.71 18.11 -32.22
N GLY A 296 -10.14 18.70 -31.09
CA GLY A 296 -11.31 18.29 -30.32
C GLY A 296 -11.14 16.96 -29.58
N GLY A 297 -12.25 16.33 -29.21
CA GLY A 297 -12.32 15.05 -28.48
C GLY A 297 -11.60 13.85 -29.12
N LYS A 298 -10.92 13.99 -30.27
CA LYS A 298 -10.14 12.92 -30.91
C LYS A 298 -8.68 12.88 -30.46
N LEU A 299 -8.13 13.97 -29.91
CA LEU A 299 -6.74 14.05 -29.45
C LEU A 299 -6.65 14.14 -27.93
N LEU A 300 -6.05 13.13 -27.29
CA LEU A 300 -5.63 13.16 -25.90
C LEU A 300 -4.17 13.63 -25.79
N ILE A 301 -3.89 14.57 -24.89
CA ILE A 301 -2.52 14.93 -24.50
C ILE A 301 -2.28 14.42 -23.08
N VAL A 302 -1.19 13.67 -22.91
CA VAL A 302 -0.71 13.15 -21.63
C VAL A 302 0.69 13.68 -21.39
N ALA A 303 0.95 14.27 -20.24
CA ALA A 303 2.28 14.74 -19.86
C ALA A 303 2.70 14.16 -18.50
N THR A 304 4.01 14.07 -18.27
CA THR A 304 4.56 13.60 -16.99
C THR A 304 5.36 14.69 -16.27
N GLY A 305 5.36 14.62 -14.93
CA GLY A 305 6.16 15.49 -14.08
C GLY A 305 6.41 14.90 -12.68
N GLN A 306 7.48 15.34 -12.03
CA GLN A 306 7.85 14.89 -10.69
C GLN A 306 6.86 15.36 -9.61
N SER A 307 6.25 16.53 -9.81
CA SER A 307 5.30 17.16 -8.89
C SER A 307 3.87 17.06 -9.43
N ALA A 308 2.88 17.15 -8.53
CA ALA A 308 1.51 17.44 -8.93
C ALA A 308 1.43 18.78 -9.69
N ILE A 309 0.42 18.96 -10.54
CA ILE A 309 0.27 20.16 -11.39
C ILE A 309 0.20 21.48 -10.59
N THR A 310 -0.24 21.43 -9.32
CA THR A 310 -0.28 22.58 -8.40
C THR A 310 1.02 22.82 -7.62
N GLY A 311 2.01 21.92 -7.74
CA GLY A 311 3.18 21.86 -6.87
C GLY A 311 4.27 22.91 -7.10
N THR A 312 4.25 23.62 -8.24
CA THR A 312 5.16 24.75 -8.49
C THR A 312 4.41 25.95 -9.11
N PRO A 313 4.91 27.19 -8.95
CA PRO A 313 4.27 28.37 -9.54
C PRO A 313 4.22 28.35 -11.08
N MET A 314 5.08 27.57 -11.75
CA MET A 314 5.05 27.41 -13.20
C MET A 314 3.99 26.39 -13.59
N LEU A 315 4.04 25.18 -13.02
CA LEU A 315 3.05 24.13 -13.30
C LEU A 315 1.62 24.58 -12.99
N LYS A 316 1.42 25.43 -11.97
CA LYS A 316 0.10 25.96 -11.62
C LYS A 316 -0.55 26.78 -12.75
N LYS A 317 0.21 27.36 -13.68
CA LYS A 317 -0.36 28.00 -14.89
C LYS A 317 -1.09 26.99 -15.80
N LEU A 318 -0.62 25.74 -15.80
CA LEU A 318 -1.10 24.63 -16.62
C LEU A 318 -2.25 23.83 -15.95
N GLU A 319 -2.59 24.13 -14.69
CA GLU A 319 -3.71 23.54 -13.93
C GLU A 319 -5.04 23.62 -14.71
N GLY A 320 -5.29 24.76 -15.38
CA GLY A 320 -6.47 24.96 -16.23
C GLY A 320 -6.45 24.25 -17.59
N ARG A 321 -5.42 23.45 -17.90
CA ARG A 321 -5.31 22.67 -19.15
C ARG A 321 -5.19 21.17 -18.86
N PHE A 322 -4.40 20.80 -17.84
CA PHE A 322 -4.32 19.44 -17.32
C PHE A 322 -5.33 19.20 -16.18
N THR A 323 -6.60 19.10 -16.53
CA THR A 323 -7.69 18.92 -15.57
C THR A 323 -7.83 17.48 -15.04
N ILE A 324 -7.05 16.53 -15.57
CA ILE A 324 -7.07 15.12 -15.16
C ILE A 324 -5.73 14.75 -14.47
N PRO A 325 -5.62 14.90 -13.13
CA PRO A 325 -4.43 14.51 -12.39
C PRO A 325 -4.41 13.01 -12.09
N VAL A 326 -3.32 12.35 -12.45
CA VAL A 326 -2.98 11.00 -11.99
C VAL A 326 -1.78 11.10 -11.06
N GLN A 327 -1.86 10.52 -9.87
CA GLN A 327 -0.83 10.57 -8.84
C GLN A 327 -0.42 9.14 -8.44
N LEU A 328 0.84 8.80 -8.68
CA LEU A 328 1.43 7.49 -8.35
C LEU A 328 2.09 7.53 -6.97
N SER A 329 2.08 6.40 -6.25
CA SER A 329 2.46 6.31 -4.84
C SER A 329 3.55 5.27 -4.56
N ASP A 330 4.17 5.33 -3.37
CA ASP A 330 5.21 4.39 -2.96
C ASP A 330 4.69 2.93 -2.95
N ASN A 331 3.45 2.72 -2.47
CA ASN A 331 2.83 1.40 -2.29
C ASN A 331 2.73 0.55 -3.57
N ASP A 332 2.72 1.20 -4.74
CA ASP A 332 2.66 0.51 -6.04
C ASP A 332 3.94 -0.32 -6.30
N VAL A 333 5.06 0.07 -5.68
CA VAL A 333 6.41 -0.52 -5.85
C VAL A 333 6.56 -1.85 -5.15
N ASP A 334 6.11 -1.96 -3.89
CA ASP A 334 6.11 -3.22 -3.13
C ASP A 334 5.40 -4.33 -3.91
N THR A 335 4.27 -3.97 -4.52
CA THR A 335 3.43 -4.86 -5.32
C THR A 335 4.18 -5.38 -6.55
N VAL A 336 4.97 -4.53 -7.22
CA VAL A 336 5.87 -4.92 -8.32
C VAL A 336 7.01 -5.81 -7.83
N ILE A 337 7.69 -5.46 -6.73
CA ILE A 337 8.80 -6.27 -6.16
C ILE A 337 8.32 -7.68 -5.82
N ARG A 338 7.17 -7.79 -5.14
CA ARG A 338 6.56 -9.06 -4.72
C ARG A 338 6.08 -9.91 -5.91
N LYS A 339 5.43 -9.30 -6.91
CA LYS A 339 4.88 -10.01 -8.08
C LYS A 339 5.92 -10.34 -9.17
N VAL A 340 7.00 -9.56 -9.29
CA VAL A 340 8.00 -9.73 -10.38
C VAL A 340 9.32 -10.37 -9.90
N PHE A 341 9.85 -9.99 -8.74
CA PHE A 341 11.19 -10.42 -8.28
C PHE A 341 11.16 -11.46 -7.17
N LEU A 342 10.18 -11.39 -6.27
CA LEU A 342 10.08 -12.29 -5.12
C LEU A 342 9.03 -13.40 -5.28
N ALA A 343 8.38 -13.51 -6.44
CA ALA A 343 7.38 -14.54 -6.70
C ALA A 343 7.93 -15.96 -6.49
N LYS A 344 7.24 -16.74 -5.64
CA LYS A 344 7.64 -18.08 -5.21
C LYS A 344 6.98 -19.17 -6.06
N THR A 345 7.60 -20.34 -6.16
CA THR A 345 7.00 -21.53 -6.80
C THR A 345 6.00 -22.21 -5.86
N PRO A 346 4.90 -22.83 -6.37
CA PRO A 346 3.92 -23.52 -5.53
C PRO A 346 4.53 -24.63 -4.65
N ALA A 347 5.52 -25.35 -5.19
CA ALA A 347 6.21 -26.43 -4.50
C ALA A 347 7.15 -25.96 -3.37
N SER A 348 7.57 -24.68 -3.36
CA SER A 348 8.41 -24.12 -2.30
C SER A 348 7.62 -23.62 -1.08
N LEU A 349 6.33 -23.30 -1.25
CA LEU A 349 5.51 -22.69 -0.20
C LEU A 349 5.47 -23.54 1.08
N PRO A 350 5.22 -24.88 1.07
CA PRO A 350 5.21 -25.67 2.29
C PRO A 350 6.54 -25.70 3.06
N ALA A 351 7.67 -25.53 2.36
CA ALA A 351 8.99 -25.44 2.99
C ALA A 351 9.23 -24.07 3.64
N LEU A 352 8.77 -22.98 3.00
CA LEU A 352 8.78 -21.62 3.56
C LEU A 352 7.79 -21.49 4.74
N ASP A 353 6.62 -22.11 4.65
CA ASP A 353 5.62 -22.22 5.71
C ASP A 353 6.19 -22.87 6.98
N LYS A 354 6.91 -23.98 6.79
CA LYS A 354 7.60 -24.65 7.88
C LYS A 354 8.74 -23.78 8.43
N LEU A 355 9.59 -23.22 7.57
CA LEU A 355 10.69 -22.34 7.98
C LEU A 355 10.18 -21.15 8.82
N TYR A 356 9.04 -20.57 8.45
CA TYR A 356 8.39 -19.52 9.23
C TYR A 356 7.90 -20.04 10.59
N LYS A 357 7.11 -21.12 10.61
CA LYS A 357 6.54 -21.69 11.84
C LYS A 357 7.61 -22.16 12.84
N ASP A 358 8.72 -22.72 12.35
CA ASP A 358 9.84 -23.17 13.18
C ASP A 358 10.61 -21.98 13.82
N ASN A 359 10.58 -20.77 13.23
CA ASN A 359 11.42 -19.62 13.63
C ASN A 359 10.64 -18.33 14.00
N ILE A 360 9.30 -18.35 13.98
CA ILE A 360 8.42 -17.21 14.32
C ILE A 360 8.73 -16.61 15.70
N GLY A 361 9.17 -17.44 16.66
CA GLY A 361 9.52 -17.01 18.02
C GLY A 361 10.77 -16.12 18.12
N GLU A 362 11.61 -16.08 17.09
CA GLU A 362 12.73 -15.14 16.98
C GLU A 362 12.37 -13.96 16.07
N LEU A 363 11.72 -14.22 14.93
CA LEU A 363 11.24 -13.18 14.01
C LEU A 363 10.34 -12.15 14.70
N SER A 364 9.46 -12.60 15.61
CA SER A 364 8.55 -11.74 16.39
C SER A 364 9.24 -10.88 17.46
N ARG A 365 10.52 -11.13 17.76
CA ARG A 365 11.32 -10.31 18.69
C ARG A 365 12.08 -9.18 18.01
N HIS A 366 12.40 -9.33 16.72
CA HIS A 366 13.20 -8.36 15.98
C HIS A 366 12.61 -6.95 16.11
N LEU A 367 13.38 -6.01 16.66
CA LEU A 367 12.96 -4.61 16.85
C LEU A 367 11.63 -4.41 17.62
N SER A 368 11.24 -5.31 18.51
CA SER A 368 9.90 -5.35 19.14
C SER A 368 9.53 -4.12 20.00
N SER A 369 10.47 -3.19 20.22
CA SER A 369 10.28 -1.93 20.95
C SER A 369 10.13 -0.69 20.04
N THR A 370 10.00 -0.89 18.72
CA THR A 370 10.01 0.16 17.70
C THR A 370 8.69 0.24 16.91
N ALA A 371 8.47 1.33 16.18
CA ALA A 371 7.30 1.48 15.30
C ALA A 371 7.34 0.56 14.06
N ILE A 372 8.51 0.02 13.70
CA ILE A 372 8.70 -0.93 12.58
C ILE A 372 8.77 -2.39 13.04
N ALA A 373 8.33 -2.68 14.27
CA ALA A 373 8.22 -4.03 14.81
C ALA A 373 7.30 -4.95 13.98
N PRO A 374 7.42 -6.28 14.14
CA PRO A 374 6.47 -7.26 13.63
C PRO A 374 5.01 -6.92 13.96
N CYS A 375 4.17 -6.87 12.95
CA CYS A 375 2.71 -6.71 13.06
C CYS A 375 1.98 -7.96 12.52
N LYS A 376 0.69 -8.09 12.82
CA LYS A 376 -0.14 -9.25 12.41
C LYS A 376 -0.26 -9.43 10.89
N ASP A 377 0.01 -8.40 10.12
CA ASP A 377 -0.07 -8.43 8.66
C ASP A 377 1.22 -9.01 8.04
N ASP A 378 2.37 -8.92 8.75
CA ASP A 378 3.64 -9.49 8.31
C ASP A 378 3.58 -11.01 8.14
N ASP A 379 2.75 -11.69 8.94
CA ASP A 379 2.49 -13.14 8.87
C ASP A 379 2.02 -13.57 7.47
N GLN A 380 1.25 -12.70 6.79
CA GLN A 380 0.76 -12.92 5.42
C GLN A 380 1.83 -12.58 4.37
N TYR A 381 2.73 -11.67 4.70
CA TYR A 381 3.77 -11.17 3.79
C TYR A 381 5.12 -11.89 3.89
N PHE A 382 5.35 -12.75 4.90
CA PHE A 382 6.63 -13.43 5.07
C PHE A 382 7.08 -14.20 3.81
N HIS A 383 6.20 -14.98 3.17
CA HIS A 383 6.53 -15.69 1.92
C HIS A 383 6.85 -14.75 0.75
N GLN A 384 6.19 -13.58 0.71
CA GLN A 384 6.37 -12.58 -0.34
C GLN A 384 7.68 -11.80 -0.14
N ASP A 385 8.04 -11.44 1.10
CA ASP A 385 9.20 -10.61 1.42
C ASP A 385 10.48 -11.42 1.74
N TYR A 386 10.40 -12.74 1.94
CA TYR A 386 11.60 -13.60 2.06
C TYR A 386 12.42 -13.57 0.75
N PRO A 387 13.76 -13.40 0.78
CA PRO A 387 14.66 -13.50 1.93
C PRO A 387 15.00 -12.17 2.65
N ILE A 388 14.31 -11.07 2.34
CA ILE A 388 14.58 -9.76 2.98
C ILE A 388 13.89 -9.62 4.33
N LEU A 389 12.67 -10.17 4.48
CA LEU A 389 11.80 -10.08 5.67
C LEU A 389 11.09 -8.70 5.81
N PRO A 390 9.79 -8.65 6.17
CA PRO A 390 9.01 -7.41 6.22
C PRO A 390 9.56 -6.30 7.14
N VAL A 391 10.20 -6.66 8.25
CA VAL A 391 10.81 -5.71 9.21
C VAL A 391 12.05 -5.04 8.60
N ARG A 392 12.89 -5.78 7.87
CA ARG A 392 14.10 -5.22 7.23
C ARG A 392 13.73 -4.39 6.00
N ARG A 393 12.65 -4.74 5.30
CA ARG A 393 12.09 -3.96 4.20
C ARG A 393 11.71 -2.54 4.67
N ARG A 394 10.91 -2.44 5.74
CA ARG A 394 10.57 -1.16 6.41
C ARG A 394 11.80 -0.41 6.93
N PHE A 395 12.81 -1.11 7.45
CA PHE A 395 14.09 -0.48 7.82
C PHE A 395 14.84 0.09 6.59
N TRP A 396 14.80 -0.60 5.43
CA TRP A 396 15.42 -0.13 4.19
C TRP A 396 14.69 1.07 3.58
N GLU A 397 13.37 1.17 3.73
CA GLU A 397 12.58 2.34 3.32
C GLU A 397 13.00 3.60 4.08
N GLU A 398 12.96 3.56 5.42
CA GLU A 398 13.36 4.71 6.25
C GLU A 398 14.86 5.03 6.08
N ALA A 399 15.73 4.02 5.92
CA ALA A 399 17.13 4.24 5.60
C ALA A 399 17.30 4.98 4.26
N LEU A 400 16.75 4.45 3.16
CA LEU A 400 16.91 5.06 1.82
C LEU A 400 16.31 6.45 1.72
N ARG A 401 15.22 6.74 2.46
CA ARG A 401 14.64 8.08 2.57
C ARG A 401 15.63 9.11 3.12
N VAL A 402 16.47 8.72 4.07
CA VAL A 402 17.46 9.61 4.72
C VAL A 402 18.78 9.69 3.94
N LEU A 403 19.08 8.72 3.08
CA LEU A 403 20.29 8.71 2.24
C LEU A 403 20.16 9.55 0.95
N ASP A 404 18.95 9.68 0.37
CA ASP A 404 18.68 10.52 -0.83
C ASP A 404 18.11 11.90 -0.45
N GLN A 405 18.91 12.70 0.25
CA GLN A 405 18.51 14.05 0.71
C GLN A 405 18.39 15.08 -0.41
N THR A 406 18.99 14.81 -1.58
CA THR A 406 18.93 15.69 -2.75
C THR A 406 17.74 15.42 -3.67
N GLY A 407 17.02 14.30 -3.47
CA GLY A 407 15.83 13.93 -4.27
C GLY A 407 16.14 13.66 -5.74
N THR A 408 17.42 13.51 -6.09
CA THR A 408 17.91 13.37 -7.47
C THR A 408 18.07 11.92 -7.91
N ASP A 409 18.12 10.98 -6.96
CA ASP A 409 18.53 9.60 -7.24
C ASP A 409 17.43 8.57 -6.92
N SER A 410 16.16 8.95 -7.05
CA SER A 410 14.99 8.04 -7.08
C SER A 410 15.01 6.92 -6.03
N GLN A 411 14.63 7.24 -4.79
CA GLN A 411 14.56 6.32 -3.65
C GLN A 411 14.06 4.91 -4.02
N VAL A 412 12.97 4.82 -4.78
CA VAL A 412 12.36 3.57 -5.29
C VAL A 412 13.21 2.80 -6.32
N ARG A 413 13.90 3.50 -7.22
CA ARG A 413 14.81 2.86 -8.19
C ARG A 413 16.04 2.30 -7.48
N ASN A 414 16.57 3.03 -6.50
CA ASN A 414 17.59 2.53 -5.59
C ASN A 414 17.07 1.35 -4.75
N GLN A 415 15.85 1.40 -4.18
CA GLN A 415 15.23 0.25 -3.49
C GLN A 415 15.19 -0.98 -4.39
N LEU A 416 14.55 -0.90 -5.56
CA LEU A 416 14.32 -2.04 -6.43
C LEU A 416 15.63 -2.60 -7.01
N SER A 417 16.60 -1.74 -7.35
CA SER A 417 17.96 -2.16 -7.76
C SER A 417 18.72 -2.83 -6.61
N ASN A 418 18.71 -2.25 -5.41
CA ASN A 418 19.42 -2.79 -4.24
C ASN A 418 18.80 -4.11 -3.78
N ILE A 419 17.47 -4.22 -3.82
CA ILE A 419 16.73 -5.47 -3.55
C ILE A 419 17.11 -6.54 -4.58
N HIS A 420 17.14 -6.22 -5.88
CA HIS A 420 17.55 -7.18 -6.91
C HIS A 420 19.01 -7.64 -6.75
N LYS A 421 19.93 -6.73 -6.40
CA LYS A 421 21.33 -7.06 -6.07
C LYS A 421 21.44 -7.95 -4.82
N ALA A 422 20.73 -7.61 -3.75
CA ALA A 422 20.77 -8.34 -2.48
C ALA A 422 20.11 -9.74 -2.58
N ILE A 423 19.12 -9.91 -3.45
CA ILE A 423 18.62 -11.23 -3.82
C ILE A 423 19.74 -12.03 -4.50
N LYS A 424 20.45 -11.43 -5.48
CA LYS A 424 21.52 -12.10 -6.24
C LYS A 424 22.68 -12.59 -5.37
N THR A 425 23.06 -11.87 -4.31
CA THR A 425 24.11 -12.32 -3.37
C THR A 425 23.72 -13.52 -2.51
N ASN A 426 22.42 -13.85 -2.43
CA ASN A 426 21.88 -14.88 -1.53
C ASN A 426 21.30 -16.11 -2.26
N LEU A 427 21.36 -16.19 -3.60
CA LEU A 427 20.74 -17.27 -4.39
C LEU A 427 21.31 -18.66 -4.12
N ASP A 428 22.63 -18.78 -4.00
CA ASP A 428 23.33 -20.06 -3.84
C ASP A 428 23.41 -20.55 -2.38
N GLN A 429 22.83 -19.79 -1.44
CA GLN A 429 22.74 -20.17 -0.03
C GLN A 429 21.59 -21.15 0.23
N LYS A 430 21.61 -21.82 1.40
CA LYS A 430 20.55 -22.74 1.82
C LYS A 430 19.28 -21.97 2.23
N LEU A 431 18.13 -22.59 2.00
CA LEU A 431 16.86 -22.15 2.58
C LEU A 431 17.00 -21.95 4.11
N GLY A 432 16.65 -20.75 4.60
CA GLY A 432 16.97 -20.25 5.93
C GLY A 432 17.86 -18.99 5.90
N ASN A 433 18.68 -18.82 4.86
CA ASN A 433 19.59 -17.69 4.73
C ASN A 433 18.87 -16.44 4.20
N VAL A 434 19.01 -15.33 4.92
CA VAL A 434 18.28 -14.07 4.75
C VAL A 434 19.23 -12.90 4.48
N VAL A 435 18.75 -11.88 3.78
CA VAL A 435 19.52 -10.67 3.48
C VAL A 435 19.67 -9.84 4.77
N PRO A 436 20.89 -9.60 5.28
CA PRO A 436 21.10 -8.76 6.45
C PRO A 436 21.02 -7.28 6.08
N ALA A 437 20.57 -6.44 7.00
CA ALA A 437 20.23 -5.06 6.70
C ALA A 437 21.45 -4.15 6.47
N ASP A 438 22.65 -4.55 6.94
CA ASP A 438 23.89 -3.81 6.72
C ASP A 438 24.34 -3.78 5.25
N PHE A 439 23.84 -4.67 4.40
CA PHE A 439 24.08 -4.65 2.94
C PHE A 439 23.88 -3.25 2.34
N LEU A 440 22.81 -2.56 2.76
CA LEU A 440 22.44 -1.24 2.26
C LEU A 440 23.51 -0.17 2.53
N TYR A 441 24.25 -0.28 3.65
CA TYR A 441 25.35 0.62 3.95
C TYR A 441 26.50 0.43 2.95
N PHE A 442 26.93 -0.82 2.69
CA PHE A 442 28.07 -1.08 1.82
C PHE A 442 27.78 -0.78 0.33
N GLU A 443 26.57 -1.09 -0.15
CA GLU A 443 26.12 -0.75 -1.51
C GLU A 443 26.07 0.78 -1.75
N SER A 444 25.74 1.58 -0.73
CA SER A 444 25.63 3.03 -0.84
C SER A 444 26.88 3.82 -0.42
N ALA A 445 27.80 3.21 0.36
CA ALA A 445 28.91 3.90 1.01
C ALA A 445 29.78 4.76 0.08
N VAL A 446 30.05 4.31 -1.15
CA VAL A 446 30.83 5.09 -2.15
C VAL A 446 30.08 6.36 -2.56
N LYS A 447 28.77 6.27 -2.84
CA LYS A 447 27.91 7.43 -3.12
C LYS A 447 27.88 8.38 -1.92
N LEU A 448 27.73 7.84 -0.70
CA LEU A 448 27.64 8.63 0.53
C LEU A 448 28.94 9.37 0.88
N GLN A 449 30.10 8.79 0.57
CA GLN A 449 31.39 9.47 0.70
C GLN A 449 31.50 10.62 -0.31
N GLN A 450 31.14 10.38 -1.58
CA GLN A 450 31.15 11.41 -2.63
C GLN A 450 30.19 12.58 -2.31
N ALA A 451 29.00 12.27 -1.80
CA ALA A 451 28.01 13.23 -1.30
C ALA A 451 28.40 13.90 0.03
N ARG A 452 29.53 13.52 0.65
CA ARG A 452 30.03 13.98 1.96
C ARG A 452 29.11 13.68 3.15
N LEU A 453 28.11 12.81 2.99
CA LEU A 453 27.21 12.37 4.06
C LEU A 453 27.87 11.32 4.98
N LEU A 454 28.88 10.60 4.48
CA LEU A 454 29.66 9.62 5.24
C LEU A 454 31.11 10.13 5.45
N PRO A 455 31.53 10.43 6.70
CA PRO A 455 32.88 10.91 6.99
C PRO A 455 34.00 9.95 6.55
N SER A 456 35.02 10.47 5.87
CA SER A 456 36.09 9.67 5.26
C SER A 456 36.86 8.76 6.25
N LYS A 457 37.00 9.16 7.53
CA LYS A 457 37.59 8.30 8.57
C LYS A 457 36.79 7.01 8.74
N ILE A 458 35.47 7.12 8.76
CA ILE A 458 34.55 5.98 8.96
C ILE A 458 34.56 5.11 7.72
N TYR A 459 34.34 5.71 6.53
CA TYR A 459 34.36 5.00 5.24
C TYR A 459 35.64 4.18 5.06
N ASN A 460 36.82 4.79 5.22
CA ASN A 460 38.10 4.11 5.01
C ASN A 460 38.27 2.90 5.95
N GLN A 461 37.83 3.06 7.21
CA GLN A 461 38.02 2.07 8.27
C GLN A 461 37.00 0.92 8.16
N THR A 462 35.72 1.19 7.86
CA THR A 462 34.72 0.14 7.58
C THR A 462 35.06 -0.61 6.29
N MET A 463 35.53 0.06 5.23
CA MET A 463 35.95 -0.57 3.97
C MET A 463 37.23 -1.40 4.11
N THR A 464 38.13 -1.05 5.03
CA THR A 464 39.30 -1.89 5.35
C THR A 464 38.86 -3.15 6.09
N TRP A 465 38.02 -3.00 7.12
CA TRP A 465 37.57 -4.11 7.96
C TRP A 465 36.64 -5.11 7.24
N ILE A 466 35.73 -4.65 6.37
CA ILE A 466 34.82 -5.57 5.64
C ILE A 466 35.55 -6.49 4.67
N ASN A 467 36.71 -6.06 4.17
CA ASN A 467 37.59 -6.84 3.29
C ASN A 467 38.65 -7.67 4.05
N SER A 468 38.63 -7.66 5.39
CA SER A 468 39.57 -8.43 6.20
C SER A 468 39.25 -9.92 6.19
N ALA A 469 40.28 -10.77 6.29
CA ALA A 469 40.09 -12.20 6.57
C ALA A 469 39.51 -12.44 7.97
N VAL A 470 39.75 -11.55 8.93
CA VAL A 470 39.31 -11.69 10.33
C VAL A 470 37.79 -11.55 10.43
N GLU A 471 37.15 -12.50 11.11
CA GLU A 471 35.68 -12.51 11.32
C GLU A 471 35.23 -11.33 12.17
N ASP A 472 35.90 -11.09 13.31
CA ASP A 472 35.52 -10.04 14.26
C ASP A 472 35.71 -8.62 13.69
N GLU A 473 36.67 -8.41 12.76
CA GLU A 473 36.80 -7.14 12.03
C GLU A 473 35.64 -6.96 11.04
N ARG A 474 35.26 -8.00 10.28
CA ARG A 474 34.09 -7.95 9.40
C ARG A 474 32.80 -7.70 10.18
N LEU A 475 32.62 -8.33 11.35
CA LEU A 475 31.50 -8.04 12.26
C LEU A 475 31.52 -6.58 12.74
N MET A 476 32.70 -6.03 13.10
CA MET A 476 32.85 -4.62 13.47
C MET A 476 32.43 -3.68 12.33
N ALA A 477 32.87 -3.95 11.09
CA ALA A 477 32.52 -3.14 9.93
C ALA A 477 31.01 -3.05 9.72
N ARG A 478 30.33 -4.20 9.75
CA ARG A 478 28.88 -4.32 9.55
C ARG A 478 28.09 -3.63 10.65
N ALA A 479 28.49 -3.82 11.91
CA ALA A 479 27.86 -3.15 13.04
C ALA A 479 28.05 -1.63 13.00
N CYS A 480 29.24 -1.12 12.66
CA CYS A 480 29.47 0.31 12.45
C CYS A 480 28.62 0.87 11.29
N GLY A 481 28.42 0.10 10.21
CA GLY A 481 27.53 0.47 9.10
C GLY A 481 26.07 0.62 9.53
N LEU A 482 25.56 -0.32 10.34
CA LEU A 482 24.21 -0.22 10.90
C LEU A 482 24.06 0.90 11.92
N ILE A 483 25.06 1.13 12.79
CA ILE A 483 25.03 2.25 13.73
C ILE A 483 24.97 3.58 12.96
N PHE A 484 25.70 3.73 11.85
CA PHE A 484 25.57 4.90 10.97
C PHE A 484 24.15 5.07 10.43
N LEU A 485 23.55 4.01 9.87
CA LEU A 485 22.18 4.07 9.34
C LEU A 485 21.15 4.40 10.44
N ILE A 486 21.20 3.72 11.59
CA ILE A 486 20.28 3.95 12.71
C ILE A 486 20.44 5.37 13.27
N ASN A 487 21.67 5.86 13.45
CA ASN A 487 21.92 7.23 13.93
C ASN A 487 21.32 8.27 12.95
N LYS A 488 21.41 8.04 11.63
CA LYS A 488 20.82 8.95 10.63
C LYS A 488 19.30 8.84 10.54
N ILE A 489 18.72 7.64 10.60
CA ILE A 489 17.26 7.44 10.68
C ILE A 489 16.70 8.18 11.90
N ASN A 490 17.29 7.99 13.08
CA ASN A 490 16.85 8.63 14.32
C ASN A 490 16.97 10.16 14.30
N ALA A 491 17.94 10.71 13.57
CA ALA A 491 18.09 12.16 13.40
C ALA A 491 17.02 12.78 12.48
N HIS A 492 16.38 11.99 11.61
CA HIS A 492 15.32 12.43 10.70
C HIS A 492 13.92 12.12 11.23
N ASN A 493 13.73 10.92 11.80
CA ASN A 493 12.44 10.37 12.22
C ASN A 493 12.56 9.69 13.61
N PRO A 494 12.64 10.47 14.71
CA PRO A 494 12.84 9.93 16.06
C PRO A 494 11.60 9.18 16.60
N GLU A 495 10.42 9.37 15.99
CA GLU A 495 9.17 8.71 16.41
C GLU A 495 9.19 7.19 16.17
N LEU A 496 10.08 6.70 15.30
CA LEU A 496 10.26 5.27 15.03
C LEU A 496 10.77 4.48 16.25
N GLY A 497 11.41 5.14 17.22
CA GLY A 497 11.89 4.52 18.46
C GLY A 497 13.06 3.53 18.31
N ILE A 498 13.61 3.36 17.10
CA ILE A 498 14.78 2.52 16.82
C ILE A 498 15.97 3.04 17.65
N LYS A 499 16.83 2.17 18.17
CA LYS A 499 18.03 2.56 18.92
C LYS A 499 19.21 1.72 18.51
N ALA A 500 20.40 2.31 18.50
CA ALA A 500 21.63 1.61 18.16
C ALA A 500 22.15 0.80 19.36
N VAL A 501 21.37 -0.19 19.82
CA VAL A 501 21.70 -1.12 20.91
C VAL A 501 22.11 -2.49 20.38
N THR A 502 22.81 -3.30 21.19
CA THR A 502 23.32 -4.62 20.80
C THR A 502 22.25 -5.55 20.21
N GLU A 503 21.03 -5.54 20.77
CA GLU A 503 19.93 -6.40 20.33
C GLU A 503 19.48 -6.03 18.90
N THR A 504 19.10 -4.75 18.68
CA THR A 504 18.77 -4.18 17.37
C THR A 504 19.85 -4.44 16.32
N ILE A 505 21.13 -4.30 16.67
CA ILE A 505 22.25 -4.57 15.75
C ILE A 505 22.29 -6.06 15.38
N ALA A 506 22.11 -6.98 16.34
CA ALA A 506 22.07 -8.42 16.07
C ALA A 506 20.89 -8.83 15.18
N ASP A 507 19.68 -8.34 15.48
CA ASP A 507 18.44 -8.62 14.72
C ASP A 507 18.58 -8.22 13.24
N LEU A 508 19.25 -7.08 12.99
CA LEU A 508 19.49 -6.53 11.65
C LEU A 508 20.66 -7.21 10.92
N MET A 509 21.68 -7.71 11.64
CA MET A 509 22.84 -8.42 11.07
C MET A 509 22.61 -9.92 10.78
N LEU A 510 21.60 -10.55 11.37
CA LEU A 510 21.41 -12.01 11.30
C LEU A 510 21.25 -12.51 9.84
N GLU A 511 22.16 -13.40 9.42
CA GLU A 511 22.24 -13.94 8.04
C GLU A 511 21.46 -15.25 7.85
N ASP A 512 21.15 -16.00 8.90
CA ASP A 512 20.38 -17.25 8.82
C ASP A 512 19.39 -17.31 9.99
N ILE A 513 18.09 -17.35 9.68
CA ILE A 513 17.04 -17.34 10.72
C ILE A 513 16.88 -18.68 11.45
N SER A 514 17.57 -19.73 11.01
CA SER A 514 17.62 -21.03 11.70
C SER A 514 18.80 -21.18 12.67
N THR A 515 19.66 -20.15 12.78
CA THR A 515 20.83 -20.13 13.66
C THR A 515 20.57 -19.29 14.91
N ASP A 516 21.02 -19.76 16.08
CA ASP A 516 20.87 -19.04 17.34
C ASP A 516 21.67 -17.73 17.37
N SER A 517 20.93 -16.62 17.39
CA SER A 517 21.43 -15.24 17.46
C SER A 517 22.09 -14.90 18.82
N SER A 518 21.97 -15.75 19.85
CA SER A 518 22.59 -15.54 21.17
C SER A 518 24.12 -15.38 21.09
N LEU A 519 24.77 -16.09 20.16
CA LEU A 519 26.21 -15.99 19.91
C LEU A 519 26.60 -14.60 19.40
N LEU A 520 25.78 -14.02 18.51
CA LEU A 520 26.00 -12.67 17.97
C LEU A 520 25.76 -11.61 19.03
N ARG A 521 24.65 -11.71 19.78
CA ARG A 521 24.32 -10.83 20.93
C ARG A 521 25.39 -10.90 22.03
N GLY A 522 26.05 -12.05 22.22
CA GLY A 522 27.15 -12.24 23.17
C GLY A 522 28.55 -11.81 22.68
N LYS A 523 28.80 -11.80 21.36
CA LYS A 523 30.03 -11.27 20.75
C LYS A 523 30.03 -9.73 20.70
N LEU A 524 28.96 -9.14 20.17
CA LEU A 524 28.91 -7.72 19.76
C LEU A 524 29.37 -6.72 20.84
N PRO A 525 28.95 -6.78 22.12
CA PRO A 525 29.36 -5.79 23.13
C PRO A 525 30.89 -5.68 23.29
N LYS A 526 31.60 -6.82 23.24
CA LYS A 526 33.06 -6.88 23.41
C LYS A 526 33.82 -6.22 22.27
N LEU A 527 33.22 -6.19 21.08
CA LEU A 527 33.76 -5.51 19.91
C LEU A 527 33.41 -4.01 19.97
N LEU A 528 32.13 -3.68 20.15
CA LEU A 528 31.63 -2.31 20.11
C LEU A 528 32.19 -1.42 21.23
N ASP A 529 32.32 -1.94 22.45
CA ASP A 529 32.92 -1.20 23.58
C ASP A 529 34.42 -0.93 23.42
N GLY A 530 35.10 -1.61 22.47
CA GLY A 530 36.50 -1.40 22.13
C GLY A 530 36.74 -0.54 20.86
N CYS A 531 35.68 -0.08 20.19
CA CYS A 531 35.80 0.52 18.86
C CYS A 531 36.07 2.04 18.90
N SER A 532 37.21 2.47 18.34
CA SER A 532 37.66 3.89 18.29
C SER A 532 36.90 4.81 17.31
N LEU A 533 35.76 4.33 16.78
CA LEU A 533 34.79 5.12 16.02
C LEU A 533 33.47 5.32 16.77
N LEU A 534 33.26 4.61 17.88
CA LEU A 534 32.00 4.55 18.60
C LEU A 534 32.14 5.15 19.99
N MET A 535 31.04 5.72 20.49
CA MET A 535 30.89 6.17 21.87
C MET A 535 29.58 5.63 22.43
N LYS A 536 29.65 5.01 23.61
CA LYS A 536 28.47 4.54 24.34
C LYS A 536 27.82 5.70 25.11
N VAL A 537 26.51 5.84 24.99
CA VAL A 537 25.68 6.82 25.71
C VAL A 537 24.53 6.04 26.34
N GLN A 538 24.60 5.86 27.67
CA GLN A 538 23.80 4.85 28.38
C GLN A 538 24.06 3.48 27.73
N ASP A 539 23.06 2.86 27.10
CA ASP A 539 23.20 1.57 26.40
C ASP A 539 23.26 1.69 24.86
N GLU A 540 23.11 2.91 24.31
CA GLU A 540 23.15 3.16 22.86
C GLU A 540 24.58 3.46 22.38
N TYR A 541 24.98 2.86 21.25
CA TYR A 541 26.20 3.21 20.53
C TYR A 541 25.93 4.34 19.53
N ARG A 542 26.73 5.41 19.58
CA ARG A 542 26.73 6.49 18.59
C ARG A 542 28.10 6.66 17.96
N ILE A 543 28.14 7.21 16.76
CA ILE A 543 29.40 7.59 16.11
C ILE A 543 30.07 8.75 16.86
N GLN A 544 31.38 8.66 17.07
CA GLN A 544 32.15 9.69 17.77
C GLN A 544 32.60 10.80 16.82
N THR A 545 32.15 12.04 17.09
CA THR A 545 32.50 13.26 16.36
C THR A 545 33.26 14.24 17.27
N GLU A 546 33.96 15.22 16.71
CA GLU A 546 34.70 16.21 17.51
C GLU A 546 33.78 17.13 18.31
N GLU A 547 32.63 17.49 17.74
CA GLU A 547 31.63 18.31 18.42
C GLU A 547 30.99 17.58 19.61
N SER A 548 30.73 16.28 19.54
CA SER A 548 30.15 15.53 20.67
C SER A 548 31.05 15.51 21.92
N VAL A 549 32.37 15.52 21.72
CA VAL A 549 33.36 15.67 22.80
C VAL A 549 33.30 17.07 23.41
N ALA A 550 33.20 18.12 22.58
CA ALA A 550 33.16 19.52 23.03
C ALA A 550 31.88 19.88 23.82
N TRP A 551 30.77 19.18 23.59
CA TRP A 551 29.55 19.27 24.42
C TRP A 551 29.68 18.47 25.73
N ARG A 552 30.26 17.26 25.68
CA ARG A 552 30.44 16.41 26.87
C ARG A 552 31.36 17.03 27.93
N ASN A 553 32.40 17.75 27.52
CA ASN A 553 33.33 18.42 28.43
C ASN A 553 32.66 19.59 29.20
N GLU A 554 31.79 20.35 28.53
CA GLU A 554 31.03 21.44 29.16
C GLU A 554 30.09 20.90 30.25
N PHE A 555 29.37 19.83 29.95
CA PHE A 555 28.46 19.18 30.90
C PHE A 555 29.16 18.74 32.19
N GLN A 556 30.39 18.23 32.11
CA GLN A 556 31.17 17.89 33.30
C GLN A 556 31.63 19.14 34.07
N ALA A 557 32.02 20.23 33.40
CA ALA A 557 32.37 21.49 34.05
C ALA A 557 31.18 22.10 34.82
N GLN A 558 29.99 22.11 34.21
CA GLN A 558 28.76 22.56 34.87
C GLN A 558 28.41 21.69 36.09
N LYS A 559 28.53 20.35 35.95
CA LYS A 559 28.29 19.39 37.04
C LYS A 559 29.25 19.60 38.22
N SER A 560 30.54 19.84 37.95
CA SER A 560 31.55 20.14 38.98
C SER A 560 31.29 21.47 39.69
N SER A 561 30.87 22.50 38.97
CA SER A 561 30.56 23.83 39.54
C SER A 561 29.36 23.79 40.49
N LEU A 562 28.27 23.12 40.09
CA LEU A 562 27.06 23.00 40.91
C LEU A 562 27.30 22.22 42.22
N PHE A 563 28.19 21.23 42.21
CA PHE A 563 28.58 20.46 43.40
C PHE A 563 29.21 21.33 44.51
N SER A 564 29.82 22.47 44.18
CA SER A 564 30.40 23.38 45.18
C SER A 564 29.40 24.38 45.79
N SER A 565 28.12 24.36 45.38
CA SER A 565 27.14 25.42 45.68
C SER A 565 25.83 24.88 46.32
N PRO A 566 25.88 24.24 47.51
CA PRO A 566 24.76 23.49 48.07
C PRO A 566 23.47 24.30 48.29
N GLN A 567 23.58 25.60 48.64
CA GLN A 567 22.42 26.48 48.86
C GLN A 567 21.47 26.59 47.64
N VAL A 568 22.03 26.48 46.42
CA VAL A 568 21.27 26.53 45.15
C VAL A 568 20.51 25.22 44.88
N ILE A 569 20.90 24.13 45.54
CA ILE A 569 20.22 22.82 45.49
C ILE A 569 19.23 22.69 46.66
N ASP A 570 19.57 23.21 47.84
CA ASP A 570 18.67 23.23 49.01
C ASP A 570 17.37 24.00 48.75
N THR A 571 17.47 25.21 48.16
CA THR A 571 16.31 26.06 47.84
C THR A 571 15.38 25.40 46.82
N ASP A 572 15.96 24.80 45.77
CA ASP A 572 15.25 24.10 44.70
C ASP A 572 14.55 22.82 45.22
N ARG A 573 15.21 22.06 46.09
CA ARG A 573 14.56 20.95 46.82
C ARG A 573 13.36 21.44 47.63
N GLU A 574 13.49 22.54 48.37
CA GLU A 574 12.36 23.10 49.14
C GLU A 574 11.21 23.57 48.27
N GLU A 575 11.49 24.20 47.13
CA GLU A 575 10.45 24.65 46.21
C GLU A 575 9.74 23.44 45.56
N ARG A 576 10.49 22.47 45.04
CA ARG A 576 9.94 21.23 44.49
C ARG A 576 9.14 20.43 45.52
N LEU A 577 9.56 20.38 46.79
CA LEU A 577 8.78 19.76 47.87
C LEU A 577 7.44 20.47 48.09
N LYS A 578 7.40 21.81 48.04
CA LYS A 578 6.16 22.61 48.17
C LYS A 578 5.25 22.41 46.95
N GLN A 579 5.82 22.38 45.74
CA GLN A 579 5.10 22.12 44.49
C GLN A 579 4.53 20.70 44.44
N GLN A 580 5.33 19.67 44.74
CA GLN A 580 4.90 18.27 44.77
C GLN A 580 3.88 17.99 45.88
N TYR A 581 4.04 18.58 47.09
CA TYR A 581 2.99 18.47 48.12
C TYR A 581 1.69 19.13 47.67
N SER A 582 1.75 20.31 47.06
CA SER A 582 0.59 20.99 46.49
C SER A 582 -0.09 20.14 45.41
N ALA A 583 0.67 19.54 44.49
CA ALA A 583 0.15 18.63 43.48
C ALA A 583 -0.56 17.40 44.09
N ASN A 584 0.06 16.76 45.09
CA ASN A 584 -0.48 15.60 45.79
C ASN A 584 -1.70 15.90 46.68
N THR A 585 -1.98 17.17 46.98
CA THR A 585 -3.10 17.58 47.87
C THR A 585 -4.12 18.53 47.21
N LYS A 586 -3.91 18.92 45.95
CA LYS A 586 -4.83 19.73 45.16
C LYS A 586 -6.16 19.00 44.97
N GLY A 587 -7.23 19.58 45.51
CA GLY A 587 -8.57 18.99 45.42
C GLY A 587 -8.85 17.89 46.43
N LEU A 588 -8.28 17.94 47.64
CA LEU A 588 -8.73 17.15 48.81
C LEU A 588 -10.10 17.64 49.33
N SER A 589 -11.11 17.55 48.46
CA SER A 589 -12.53 17.55 48.81
C SER A 589 -13.00 16.11 48.84
N VAL A 590 -13.17 15.54 50.03
CA VAL A 590 -13.65 14.16 50.13
C VAL A 590 -15.18 14.18 50.06
N LEU A 591 -15.68 13.48 49.05
CA LEU A 591 -17.08 13.13 48.94
C LEU A 591 -17.44 12.21 50.11
N HIS A 592 -18.12 12.75 51.12
CA HIS A 592 -18.54 11.98 52.28
C HIS A 592 -19.62 11.00 51.86
N GLY A 593 -19.23 9.73 51.90
CA GLY A 593 -20.03 8.57 51.53
C GLY A 593 -20.56 8.58 50.08
N SER A 594 -21.36 7.57 49.81
CA SER A 594 -22.11 7.35 48.58
C SER A 594 -23.03 8.52 48.22
N ALA A 595 -23.48 9.31 49.21
CA ALA A 595 -24.22 10.57 49.08
C ALA A 595 -23.45 11.70 48.39
N LYS A 596 -22.12 11.59 48.32
CA LYS A 596 -21.24 12.57 47.67
C LYS A 596 -21.40 14.00 48.21
N VAL A 597 -21.59 14.14 49.52
CA VAL A 597 -21.57 15.46 50.17
C VAL A 597 -20.11 15.93 50.24
N PRO A 598 -19.72 17.03 49.53
CA PRO A 598 -18.33 17.49 49.55
C PRO A 598 -17.92 17.97 50.94
N ARG A 599 -16.75 17.53 51.40
CA ARG A 599 -16.13 17.94 52.67
C ARG A 599 -14.67 18.31 52.41
N ASP A 600 -14.37 19.59 52.50
CA ASP A 600 -13.03 20.13 52.25
C ASP A 600 -12.16 20.07 53.52
N ALA A 601 -10.92 19.61 53.38
CA ALA A 601 -9.93 19.63 54.45
C ALA A 601 -9.00 20.84 54.33
N GLN A 602 -8.76 21.56 55.43
CA GLN A 602 -7.88 22.74 55.43
C GLN A 602 -6.43 22.35 55.79
N VAL A 603 -5.48 22.71 54.92
CA VAL A 603 -4.04 22.46 55.13
C VAL A 603 -3.43 23.55 56.02
N TYR A 604 -2.60 23.14 56.98
CA TYR A 604 -2.00 24.00 57.99
C TYR A 604 -0.50 23.72 58.15
N HIS A 605 0.33 24.78 58.07
CA HIS A 605 1.80 24.73 58.07
C HIS A 605 2.46 25.32 59.33
N GLY A 606 1.68 25.74 60.33
CA GLY A 606 2.22 26.33 61.57
C GLY A 606 2.83 25.29 62.52
N SER A 607 3.45 25.77 63.60
CA SER A 607 4.22 24.93 64.54
C SER A 607 3.41 24.30 65.69
N GLY A 608 2.08 24.53 65.76
CA GLY A 608 1.18 23.97 66.78
C GLY A 608 -0.22 23.67 66.24
N SER A 609 -1.11 23.09 67.04
CA SER A 609 -2.44 22.63 66.60
C SER A 609 -3.49 23.76 66.45
N PRO A 610 -4.40 23.71 65.45
CA PRO A 610 -5.54 24.64 65.35
C PRO A 610 -6.53 24.57 66.53
N GLU A 611 -7.05 25.72 66.96
CA GLU A 611 -7.90 25.82 68.16
C GLU A 611 -9.32 25.24 67.99
N ASP A 612 -9.93 25.38 66.80
CA ASP A 612 -11.32 24.97 66.53
C ASP A 612 -11.46 23.58 65.89
N HIS A 613 -10.40 22.77 66.01
CA HIS A 613 -10.24 21.44 65.41
C HIS A 613 -11.34 20.41 65.74
N LYS A 614 -12.23 20.67 66.71
CA LYS A 614 -13.36 19.79 67.06
C LYS A 614 -14.58 19.97 66.15
N ASN A 615 -14.67 21.10 65.46
CA ASN A 615 -15.83 21.48 64.64
C ASN A 615 -15.52 21.52 63.12
N LYS A 616 -14.26 21.26 62.74
CA LYS A 616 -13.74 21.39 61.37
C LYS A 616 -12.67 20.33 61.08
N LEU A 617 -12.35 20.17 59.80
CA LEU A 617 -11.39 19.18 59.29
C LEU A 617 -10.07 19.86 58.87
N TYR A 618 -8.95 19.43 59.46
CA TYR A 618 -7.62 20.03 59.29
C TYR A 618 -6.54 18.97 59.02
N ILE A 619 -5.52 19.34 58.22
CA ILE A 619 -4.32 18.56 57.91
C ILE A 619 -3.08 19.39 58.29
N TRP A 620 -2.27 18.89 59.22
CA TRP A 620 -1.09 19.57 59.76
C TRP A 620 0.23 18.97 59.24
N LEU A 621 1.18 19.79 58.80
CA LEU A 621 2.38 19.35 58.07
C LEU A 621 3.72 19.49 58.81
N ARG A 622 4.57 18.46 58.67
CA ARG A 622 5.93 18.37 59.23
C ARG A 622 6.89 17.68 58.24
N ASN A 623 8.19 17.96 58.31
CA ASN A 623 9.19 17.24 57.51
C ASN A 623 10.52 16.98 58.27
N GLY A 624 11.23 15.91 57.88
CA GLY A 624 12.49 15.45 58.47
C GLY A 624 13.74 16.27 58.11
N TRP A 625 13.58 17.41 57.43
CA TRP A 625 14.63 18.42 57.30
C TRP A 625 14.52 19.51 58.38
N THR A 626 13.39 19.60 59.09
CA THR A 626 13.08 20.69 60.05
C THR A 626 12.54 20.20 61.41
N THR A 627 11.98 18.99 61.49
CA THR A 627 11.31 18.44 62.68
C THR A 627 11.66 16.96 62.85
N ASP A 628 11.92 16.50 64.08
CA ASP A 628 12.14 15.07 64.38
C ASP A 628 10.83 14.27 64.43
N GLU A 629 10.86 13.04 63.89
CA GLU A 629 9.69 12.16 63.78
C GLU A 629 9.01 11.84 65.12
N ASN A 630 9.79 11.70 66.20
CA ASN A 630 9.25 11.33 67.51
C ASN A 630 8.44 12.48 68.11
N SER A 631 8.84 13.73 67.88
CA SER A 631 8.07 14.90 68.32
C SER A 631 6.67 14.92 67.69
N VAL A 632 6.58 14.67 66.38
CA VAL A 632 5.30 14.62 65.65
C VAL A 632 4.38 13.49 66.15
N LYS A 633 4.97 12.33 66.50
CA LYS A 633 4.23 11.20 67.10
C LYS A 633 3.73 11.47 68.51
N VAL A 634 4.42 12.33 69.28
CA VAL A 634 3.95 12.78 70.61
C VAL A 634 2.83 13.79 70.46
N ASP A 635 2.98 14.80 69.60
CA ASP A 635 1.96 15.82 69.33
C ASP A 635 0.62 15.17 68.93
N ALA A 636 0.65 14.22 67.98
CA ALA A 636 -0.55 13.56 67.47
C ALA A 636 -1.30 12.70 68.51
N ARG A 637 -0.61 12.22 69.56
CA ARG A 637 -1.21 11.45 70.66
C ARG A 637 -1.96 12.33 71.66
N GLN A 638 -1.45 13.52 71.96
CA GLN A 638 -2.05 14.42 72.95
C GLN A 638 -3.44 14.94 72.55
N LEU A 639 -3.77 14.89 71.25
CA LEU A 639 -5.05 15.34 70.69
C LEU A 639 -6.27 14.44 71.03
N GLY A 640 -6.04 13.18 71.43
CA GLY A 640 -7.09 12.23 71.78
C GLY A 640 -7.92 11.66 70.61
N ASN A 641 -8.61 10.54 70.87
CA ASN A 641 -9.30 9.74 69.84
C ASN A 641 -10.56 10.42 69.25
N GLU A 642 -11.22 11.30 70.00
CA GLU A 642 -12.43 12.01 69.55
C GLU A 642 -12.14 13.17 68.58
N SER A 643 -10.86 13.52 68.39
CA SER A 643 -10.46 14.63 67.51
C SER A 643 -10.44 14.20 66.03
N PRO A 644 -10.93 15.02 65.09
CA PRO A 644 -10.83 14.77 63.65
C PRO A 644 -9.53 15.33 63.01
N LEU A 645 -8.59 15.88 63.79
CA LEU A 645 -7.33 16.45 63.26
C LEU A 645 -6.40 15.36 62.69
N ILE A 646 -5.76 15.67 61.56
CA ILE A 646 -4.85 14.80 60.81
C ILE A 646 -3.46 15.45 60.76
N THR A 647 -2.39 14.67 60.90
CA THR A 647 -0.99 15.12 60.82
C THR A 647 -0.25 14.34 59.74
N VAL A 648 0.68 14.98 59.03
CA VAL A 648 1.51 14.37 57.97
C VAL A 648 2.97 14.69 58.20
N TYR A 649 3.82 13.67 58.14
CA TYR A 649 5.28 13.77 58.27
C TYR A 649 5.99 13.19 57.04
N LEU A 650 6.86 13.98 56.42
CA LEU A 650 7.73 13.55 55.32
C LEU A 650 9.14 13.20 55.85
N PRO A 651 9.57 11.93 55.86
CA PRO A 651 10.89 11.53 56.37
C PRO A 651 12.03 11.91 55.42
N LYS A 652 13.26 12.03 55.93
CA LYS A 652 14.45 12.38 55.13
C LYS A 652 15.03 11.16 54.36
N LYS A 653 14.29 10.65 53.37
CA LYS A 653 14.68 9.50 52.52
C LYS A 653 15.47 9.95 51.27
N ASN A 654 16.37 9.08 50.76
CA ASN A 654 17.10 9.22 49.48
C ASN A 654 17.84 10.56 49.25
N ALA A 655 18.25 11.27 50.30
CA ALA A 655 18.71 12.65 50.24
C ALA A 655 19.89 12.89 49.28
N ASP A 656 20.91 12.01 49.31
CA ASP A 656 22.12 12.16 48.49
C ASP A 656 21.86 11.85 47.01
N ALA A 657 20.90 10.98 46.70
CA ALA A 657 20.49 10.70 45.33
C ALA A 657 19.70 11.88 44.75
N ILE A 658 18.75 12.43 45.52
CA ILE A 658 17.98 13.63 45.13
C ILE A 658 18.93 14.81 44.89
N HIS A 659 19.90 15.04 45.80
CA HIS A 659 20.93 16.07 45.63
C HIS A 659 21.76 15.86 44.34
N SER A 660 22.16 14.61 44.07
CA SER A 660 22.99 14.25 42.91
C SER A 660 22.28 14.44 41.57
N TYR A 661 21.00 14.06 41.46
CA TYR A 661 20.23 14.26 40.22
C TYR A 661 19.76 15.71 40.03
N LEU A 662 19.53 16.50 41.09
CA LEU A 662 19.28 17.95 40.97
C LEU A 662 20.50 18.69 40.38
N ILE A 663 21.72 18.26 40.76
CA ILE A 663 22.96 18.74 40.17
C ILE A 663 23.06 18.33 38.68
N GLU A 664 22.72 17.09 38.34
CA GLU A 664 22.79 16.61 36.95
C GLU A 664 21.79 17.31 36.01
N LEU A 665 20.55 17.52 36.47
CA LEU A 665 19.53 18.27 35.75
C LEU A 665 19.99 19.71 35.44
N LYS A 666 20.39 20.46 36.48
CA LYS A 666 20.89 21.83 36.32
C LYS A 666 22.16 21.91 35.47
N ALA A 667 23.03 20.89 35.51
CA ALA A 667 24.20 20.83 34.64
C ALA A 667 23.80 20.68 33.16
N ALA A 668 22.80 19.86 32.84
CA ALA A 668 22.28 19.71 31.47
C ALA A 668 21.63 21.01 30.97
N GLU A 669 20.79 21.64 31.80
CA GLU A 669 20.13 22.92 31.48
C GLU A 669 21.14 24.06 31.23
N ASN A 670 22.14 24.20 32.10
CA ASN A 670 23.22 25.17 31.91
C ASN A 670 24.02 24.88 30.64
N THR A 671 24.31 23.62 30.33
CA THR A 671 25.07 23.22 29.12
C THR A 671 24.30 23.59 27.85
N LEU A 672 23.00 23.27 27.79
CA LEU A 672 22.13 23.62 26.67
C LEU A 672 22.04 25.14 26.49
N ARG A 673 21.94 25.89 27.59
CA ARG A 673 21.92 27.35 27.59
C ARG A 673 23.24 27.99 27.18
N PHE A 674 24.37 27.37 27.51
CA PHE A 674 25.72 27.86 27.19
C PHE A 674 26.12 27.56 25.73
N LYS A 675 25.82 26.37 25.22
CA LYS A 675 26.15 25.96 23.84
C LYS A 675 25.14 26.46 22.80
N GLY A 676 23.89 26.71 23.19
CA GLY A 676 22.85 27.27 22.32
C GLY A 676 22.31 26.28 21.28
N THR A 677 21.98 26.79 20.09
CA THR A 677 21.48 25.99 18.96
C THR A 677 22.56 25.91 17.88
N PRO A 678 23.18 24.74 17.64
CA PRO A 678 24.22 24.57 16.64
C PRO A 678 23.62 24.55 15.21
N THR A 679 24.46 24.92 14.23
CA THR A 679 24.11 24.94 12.79
C THR A 679 24.65 23.73 12.03
N THR A 680 25.52 22.94 12.65
CA THR A 680 26.11 21.69 12.13
C THR A 680 25.24 20.48 12.47
N THR A 681 25.24 19.47 11.60
CA THR A 681 24.54 18.19 11.82
C THR A 681 25.05 17.46 13.06
N GLU A 682 26.36 17.36 13.20
CA GLU A 682 27.08 16.73 14.32
C GLU A 682 26.81 17.47 15.63
N GLY A 683 26.62 18.79 15.57
CA GLY A 683 26.22 19.63 16.71
C GLY A 683 24.78 19.37 17.13
N MET A 684 23.85 19.20 16.20
CA MET A 684 22.45 18.82 16.53
C MET A 684 22.39 17.43 17.17
N GLU A 685 23.17 16.47 16.65
CA GLU A 685 23.35 15.14 17.24
C GLU A 685 23.95 15.21 18.67
N ALA A 686 24.95 16.08 18.89
CA ALA A 686 25.56 16.33 20.20
C ALA A 686 24.59 17.00 21.20
N ARG A 687 23.77 17.94 20.73
CA ARG A 687 22.74 18.61 21.53
C ARG A 687 21.68 17.62 22.03
N SER A 688 21.18 16.77 21.13
CA SER A 688 20.22 15.69 21.45
C SER A 688 20.70 14.78 22.58
N ALA A 689 22.01 14.50 22.65
CA ALA A 689 22.59 13.71 23.74
C ALA A 689 22.51 14.42 25.12
N ILE A 690 22.66 15.74 25.18
CA ILE A 690 22.50 16.50 26.45
C ILE A 690 21.01 16.65 26.82
N GLU A 691 20.12 16.82 25.85
CA GLU A 691 18.66 16.79 26.09
C GLU A 691 18.22 15.42 26.62
N THR A 692 18.85 14.33 26.17
CA THR A 692 18.65 12.97 26.72
C THR A 692 19.07 12.88 28.19
N PHE A 693 20.21 13.46 28.58
CA PHE A 693 20.61 13.52 30.00
C PHE A 693 19.66 14.38 30.85
N LYS A 694 19.19 15.53 30.34
CA LYS A 694 18.19 16.37 31.01
C LYS A 694 16.93 15.56 31.35
N ASN A 695 16.32 14.96 30.32
CA ASN A 695 15.05 14.25 30.45
C ASN A 695 15.21 13.00 31.36
N GLY A 696 16.36 12.32 31.28
CA GLY A 696 16.68 11.20 32.18
C GLY A 696 16.80 11.62 33.66
N ALA A 697 17.43 12.77 33.94
CA ALA A 697 17.54 13.32 35.29
C ALA A 697 16.19 13.79 35.85
N GLU A 698 15.31 14.37 35.02
CA GLU A 698 13.94 14.71 35.41
C GLU A 698 13.13 13.47 35.82
N LEU A 699 13.12 12.43 34.99
CA LEU A 699 12.42 11.17 35.30
C LEU A 699 12.94 10.52 36.59
N ARG A 700 14.26 10.49 36.82
CA ARG A 700 14.84 9.96 38.07
C ARG A 700 14.51 10.82 39.29
N LEU A 701 14.37 12.14 39.14
CA LEU A 701 13.93 13.01 40.23
C LEU A 701 12.46 12.77 40.57
N ASP A 702 11.58 12.64 39.59
CA ASP A 702 10.16 12.34 39.82
C ASP A 702 9.96 10.96 40.45
N GLU A 703 10.74 9.95 40.04
CA GLU A 703 10.82 8.67 40.76
C GLU A 703 11.23 8.86 42.22
N LEU A 704 12.36 9.55 42.50
CA LEU A 704 12.87 9.72 43.86
C LEU A 704 11.97 10.57 44.76
N PHE A 705 11.29 11.59 44.22
CA PHE A 705 10.27 12.34 44.95
C PHE A 705 9.01 11.49 45.19
N LYS A 706 8.56 10.69 44.22
CA LYS A 706 7.47 9.72 44.44
C LYS A 706 7.82 8.72 45.54
N ASP A 707 9.06 8.22 45.55
CA ASP A 707 9.62 7.32 46.57
C ASP A 707 9.68 7.94 47.99
N LEU A 708 9.85 9.27 48.06
CA LEU A 708 9.83 10.08 49.27
C LEU A 708 8.40 10.32 49.77
N PHE A 709 7.47 10.64 48.86
CA PHE A 709 6.05 10.84 49.18
C PHE A 709 5.32 9.53 49.49
N GLN A 710 5.77 8.38 48.97
CA GLN A 710 5.32 7.05 49.41
C GLN A 710 5.80 6.69 50.82
N ALA A 711 6.94 7.25 51.26
CA ALA A 711 7.43 7.09 52.63
C ALA A 711 6.76 8.07 53.63
N ALA A 712 5.82 8.90 53.18
CA ALA A 712 5.12 9.86 54.02
C ALA A 712 4.25 9.16 55.08
N VAL A 713 4.33 9.62 56.32
CA VAL A 713 3.59 9.06 57.47
C VAL A 713 2.39 9.95 57.78
N VAL A 714 1.18 9.41 57.62
CA VAL A 714 -0.05 10.06 58.07
C VAL A 714 -0.41 9.56 59.47
N ILE A 715 -0.75 10.47 60.38
CA ILE A 715 -1.10 10.16 61.77
C ILE A 715 -2.42 10.85 62.11
N GLN A 716 -3.43 10.09 62.49
CA GLN A 716 -4.69 10.62 62.98
C GLN A 716 -4.58 10.95 64.48
N ALA A 717 -5.32 11.96 64.93
CA ALA A 717 -5.41 12.30 66.36
C ALA A 717 -5.80 11.08 67.22
N GLY A 718 -5.12 10.95 68.37
CA GLY A 718 -5.02 9.71 69.15
C GLY A 718 -3.71 8.95 68.89
N GLY A 719 -2.98 9.30 67.83
CA GLY A 719 -1.67 8.72 67.49
C GLY A 719 -1.73 7.46 66.63
N THR A 720 -2.88 7.16 66.02
CA THR A 720 -3.03 6.06 65.06
C THR A 720 -2.38 6.44 63.74
N GLN A 721 -1.33 5.70 63.35
CA GLN A 721 -0.72 5.84 62.03
C GLN A 721 -1.64 5.22 60.97
N ILE A 722 -1.85 5.94 59.87
CA ILE A 722 -2.61 5.49 58.70
C ILE A 722 -1.61 5.30 57.56
N SER A 723 -1.72 4.16 56.87
CA SER A 723 -0.81 3.75 55.81
C SER A 723 -1.60 3.03 54.73
N GLU A 724 -1.87 3.74 53.64
CA GLU A 724 -2.50 3.22 52.42
C GLU A 724 -1.45 3.03 51.31
N HIS A 725 -1.89 2.74 50.09
CA HIS A 725 -1.03 2.55 48.92
C HIS A 725 -0.29 3.82 48.45
N ASP A 726 -0.79 5.01 48.77
CA ASP A 726 -0.06 6.29 48.61
C ASP A 726 -0.50 7.33 49.66
N LEU A 727 0.16 8.50 49.66
CA LEU A 727 -0.14 9.60 50.58
C LEU A 727 -1.55 10.18 50.39
N LYS A 728 -2.04 10.27 49.15
CA LYS A 728 -3.37 10.84 48.88
C LYS A 728 -4.45 9.89 49.40
N ALA A 729 -4.32 8.59 49.15
CA ALA A 729 -5.19 7.58 49.73
C ALA A 729 -5.11 7.57 51.26
N SER A 730 -3.90 7.69 51.83
CA SER A 730 -3.70 7.77 53.29
C SER A 730 -4.39 9.01 53.89
N LEU A 731 -4.35 10.14 53.19
CA LEU A 731 -5.09 11.35 53.55
C LEU A 731 -6.61 11.19 53.36
N GLU A 732 -7.08 10.57 52.28
CA GLU A 732 -8.50 10.30 52.07
C GLU A 732 -9.07 9.35 53.14
N THR A 733 -8.38 8.27 53.50
CA THR A 733 -8.77 7.39 54.61
C THR A 733 -8.72 8.13 55.95
N ALA A 734 -7.69 8.95 56.21
CA ALA A 734 -7.65 9.79 57.41
C ALA A 734 -8.82 10.77 57.49
N ILE A 735 -9.19 11.41 56.37
CA ILE A 735 -10.35 12.29 56.25
C ILE A 735 -11.65 11.51 56.48
N ARG A 736 -11.85 10.35 55.84
CA ARG A 736 -13.05 9.50 56.02
C ARG A 736 -13.19 9.06 57.48
N ASN A 737 -12.10 8.61 58.11
CA ASN A 737 -12.09 8.23 59.53
C ASN A 737 -12.41 9.43 60.45
N SER A 738 -11.90 10.62 60.12
CA SER A 738 -12.21 11.86 60.85
C SER A 738 -13.64 12.35 60.63
N LEU A 739 -14.21 12.10 59.45
CA LEU A 739 -15.62 12.40 59.15
C LEU A 739 -16.58 11.44 59.87
N LEU A 740 -16.21 10.17 60.06
CA LEU A 740 -16.97 9.23 60.91
C LEU A 740 -17.02 9.68 62.38
N ARG A 741 -15.92 10.25 62.90
CA ARG A 741 -15.87 10.88 64.24
C ARG A 741 -16.78 12.12 64.32
N LEU A 742 -16.92 12.87 63.22
CA LEU A 742 -17.69 14.11 63.15
C LEU A 742 -19.19 13.91 62.83
N TYR A 743 -19.55 12.85 62.10
CA TYR A 743 -20.92 12.55 61.64
C TYR A 743 -21.28 11.05 61.80
N PRO A 744 -21.33 10.51 63.04
CA PRO A 744 -21.47 9.06 63.28
C PRO A 744 -22.82 8.43 62.85
N LYS A 745 -23.80 9.23 62.41
CA LYS A 745 -25.09 8.74 61.86
C LYS A 745 -25.26 8.97 60.35
N PHE A 746 -24.20 9.37 59.64
CA PHE A 746 -24.31 9.72 58.22
C PHE A 746 -24.71 8.55 57.32
N SER A 747 -24.23 7.34 57.63
CA SER A 747 -24.51 6.10 56.88
C SER A 747 -25.99 5.73 56.79
N GLU A 748 -26.85 6.26 57.68
CA GLU A 748 -28.30 6.04 57.62
C GLU A 748 -28.94 6.61 56.32
N ALA A 749 -28.32 7.62 55.68
CA ALA A 749 -28.87 8.35 54.52
C ALA A 749 -27.93 8.44 53.30
N ASP A 750 -27.00 7.51 53.18
CA ASP A 750 -25.87 7.62 52.28
C ASP A 750 -26.14 7.10 50.85
N ASP A 751 -26.72 7.92 49.96
CA ASP A 751 -26.80 7.65 48.51
C ASP A 751 -26.86 8.96 47.67
N ASN A 752 -26.19 9.04 46.51
CA ASN A 752 -26.19 10.24 45.66
C ASN A 752 -27.44 10.38 44.78
N ARG A 753 -28.24 9.33 44.65
CA ARG A 753 -29.39 9.27 43.74
C ARG A 753 -30.67 9.81 44.36
N TRP A 754 -30.64 10.21 45.63
CA TRP A 754 -31.76 10.87 46.33
C TRP A 754 -32.36 12.09 45.61
N GLY A 755 -31.58 12.79 44.76
CA GLY A 755 -32.14 13.84 43.87
C GLY A 755 -33.05 13.29 42.75
N LYS A 756 -32.71 12.12 42.17
CA LYS A 756 -33.56 11.41 41.20
C LYS A 756 -34.76 10.75 41.87
N VAL A 757 -34.55 10.23 43.07
CA VAL A 757 -35.63 9.78 43.97
C VAL A 757 -36.64 10.91 44.15
N PHE A 758 -36.19 12.11 44.53
CA PHE A 758 -37.05 13.30 44.67
C PHE A 758 -37.78 13.65 43.37
N GLU A 759 -37.11 13.67 42.22
CA GLU A 759 -37.75 14.01 40.93
C GLU A 759 -38.80 12.99 40.48
N LYS A 760 -38.51 11.68 40.54
CA LYS A 760 -39.52 10.64 40.32
C LYS A 760 -40.66 10.80 41.32
N ALA A 761 -40.31 11.05 42.57
CA ALA A 761 -41.26 11.22 43.65
C ALA A 761 -42.11 12.51 43.51
N MET A 762 -41.73 13.51 42.73
CA MET A 762 -42.62 14.63 42.39
C MET A 762 -43.56 14.31 41.21
N LYS A 763 -43.14 13.47 40.24
CA LYS A 763 -43.81 13.29 38.94
C LYS A 763 -45.01 12.34 38.90
N GLY A 764 -45.23 11.53 39.92
CA GLY A 764 -46.25 10.47 39.93
C GLY A 764 -45.69 9.14 40.45
N ALA A 765 -44.49 8.81 39.99
CA ALA A 765 -43.81 7.53 40.13
C ALA A 765 -43.67 7.06 41.59
N PRO A 766 -44.35 5.96 41.99
CA PRO A 766 -44.14 5.39 43.32
C PRO A 766 -42.76 4.72 43.40
N ASP A 767 -42.13 4.38 42.26
CA ASP A 767 -40.89 3.60 42.14
C ASP A 767 -39.60 4.37 42.49
N ALA A 768 -39.76 5.52 43.14
CA ALA A 768 -38.70 6.46 43.43
C ALA A 768 -37.51 5.82 44.17
N LEU A 769 -37.73 4.94 45.16
CA LEU A 769 -36.64 4.29 45.92
C LEU A 769 -35.84 3.22 45.16
N LEU A 770 -36.34 2.68 44.05
CA LEU A 770 -35.48 1.85 43.18
C LEU A 770 -34.35 2.67 42.55
N SER A 771 -34.46 4.00 42.57
CA SER A 771 -33.36 4.88 42.19
C SER A 771 -32.19 4.84 43.20
N ILE A 772 -32.36 4.27 44.40
CA ILE A 772 -31.31 3.96 45.38
C ILE A 772 -31.18 2.44 45.64
N ASP A 773 -31.55 1.62 44.65
CA ASP A 773 -31.55 0.15 44.66
C ASP A 773 -32.41 -0.51 45.76
N TYR A 774 -33.23 0.26 46.48
CA TYR A 774 -34.11 -0.26 47.51
C TYR A 774 -35.48 -0.64 46.92
N SER A 775 -35.72 -1.94 46.80
CA SER A 775 -36.95 -2.55 46.27
C SER A 775 -38.00 -2.91 47.35
N GLY A 776 -37.71 -2.64 48.62
CA GLY A 776 -38.63 -2.90 49.74
C GLY A 776 -39.72 -1.83 49.91
N GLU A 777 -40.56 -2.00 50.94
CA GLU A 777 -41.57 -1.02 51.31
C GLU A 777 -40.94 0.29 51.79
N ALA A 778 -41.42 1.44 51.31
CA ALA A 778 -40.72 2.71 51.51
C ALA A 778 -40.66 3.15 52.98
N ALA A 779 -41.64 2.77 53.80
CA ALA A 779 -41.64 3.04 55.24
C ALA A 779 -40.56 2.27 56.02
N SER A 780 -40.05 1.15 55.46
CA SER A 780 -39.07 0.29 56.12
C SER A 780 -37.61 0.69 55.83
N HIS A 781 -37.36 1.60 54.88
CA HIS A 781 -36.02 2.13 54.59
C HIS A 781 -35.47 2.96 55.77
N PRO A 782 -34.18 2.86 56.17
CA PRO A 782 -33.63 3.54 57.34
C PRO A 782 -33.93 5.03 57.43
N VAL A 783 -33.63 5.82 56.39
CA VAL A 783 -33.97 7.26 56.31
C VAL A 783 -35.45 7.50 56.54
N CYS A 784 -36.30 6.76 55.83
CA CYS A 784 -37.75 6.92 55.88
C CYS A 784 -38.30 6.59 57.26
N LYS A 785 -37.80 5.52 57.87
CA LYS A 785 -38.15 5.07 59.22
C LYS A 785 -37.70 6.07 60.29
N ALA A 786 -36.49 6.61 60.18
CA ALA A 786 -35.98 7.66 61.06
C ALA A 786 -36.79 8.97 60.92
N ILE A 787 -37.14 9.36 59.69
CA ILE A 787 -37.97 10.54 59.41
C ILE A 787 -39.41 10.34 59.91
N ILE A 788 -40.05 9.20 59.64
CA ILE A 788 -41.37 8.82 60.19
C ILE A 788 -41.34 8.87 61.73
N SER A 789 -40.33 8.25 62.35
CA SER A 789 -40.15 8.23 63.81
C SER A 789 -39.88 9.61 64.40
N TYR A 790 -39.24 10.52 63.64
CA TYR A 790 -39.02 11.90 64.07
C TYR A 790 -40.26 12.78 63.88
N ILE A 791 -41.06 12.54 62.83
CA ILE A 791 -42.33 13.24 62.55
C ILE A 791 -43.41 12.86 63.56
N GLY A 792 -43.59 11.57 63.83
CA GLY A 792 -44.60 11.06 64.76
C GLY A 792 -46.01 11.55 64.42
N ASN A 793 -46.60 12.39 65.27
CA ASN A 793 -47.91 12.97 65.01
C ASN A 793 -47.88 14.12 63.99
N GLY A 794 -46.75 14.82 63.84
CA GLY A 794 -46.51 15.86 62.85
C GLY A 794 -45.39 16.85 63.24
N LYS A 795 -44.57 17.29 62.27
CA LYS A 795 -43.51 18.33 62.41
C LYS A 795 -43.31 19.11 61.10
N LYS A 796 -42.73 20.32 61.17
CA LYS A 796 -42.44 21.16 59.99
C LYS A 796 -41.16 20.74 59.26
N GLY A 797 -41.16 20.82 57.93
CA GLY A 797 -40.02 20.42 57.08
C GLY A 797 -38.68 21.08 57.39
N ASP A 798 -38.63 22.38 57.71
CA ASP A 798 -37.34 23.06 58.01
C ASP A 798 -36.77 22.71 59.40
N GLU A 799 -37.60 22.21 60.33
CA GLU A 799 -37.15 21.63 61.61
C GLU A 799 -36.52 20.25 61.37
N ILE A 800 -37.14 19.46 60.50
CA ILE A 800 -36.63 18.15 60.05
C ILE A 800 -35.27 18.33 59.37
N ARG A 801 -35.16 19.24 58.39
CA ARG A 801 -33.91 19.53 57.67
C ARG A 801 -32.77 19.92 58.61
N LYS A 802 -32.97 20.92 59.47
CA LYS A 802 -31.92 21.40 60.37
C LYS A 802 -31.43 20.33 61.35
N HIS A 803 -32.32 19.44 61.81
CA HIS A 803 -31.94 18.36 62.72
C HIS A 803 -31.03 17.32 62.05
N PHE A 804 -31.30 16.98 60.79
CA PHE A 804 -30.57 15.93 60.07
C PHE A 804 -29.37 16.43 59.25
N GLU A 805 -29.29 17.71 58.89
CA GLU A 805 -28.11 18.29 58.20
C GLU A 805 -26.89 18.54 59.11
N GLN A 806 -27.07 18.54 60.43
CA GLN A 806 -26.01 18.80 61.42
C GLN A 806 -25.47 17.51 62.05
N ALA A 807 -24.30 17.58 62.69
CA ALA A 807 -23.79 16.48 63.52
C ALA A 807 -24.81 16.14 64.63
N PRO A 808 -25.09 14.84 64.91
CA PRO A 808 -24.35 13.65 64.47
C PRO A 808 -24.74 13.09 63.09
N TYR A 809 -25.77 13.61 62.43
CA TYR A 809 -26.33 13.05 61.18
C TYR A 809 -25.58 13.52 59.94
N GLY A 810 -25.51 14.83 59.70
CA GLY A 810 -24.80 15.43 58.55
C GLY A 810 -25.39 15.12 57.17
N TRP A 811 -26.61 14.60 57.09
CA TRP A 811 -27.24 14.02 55.90
C TRP A 811 -27.38 15.00 54.72
N PRO A 812 -27.38 14.52 53.46
CA PRO A 812 -27.69 15.36 52.30
C PRO A 812 -29.15 15.83 52.33
N ARG A 813 -29.39 17.11 52.02
CA ARG A 813 -30.74 17.70 51.92
C ARG A 813 -31.66 16.93 50.98
N ASP A 814 -31.11 16.39 49.89
CA ASP A 814 -31.84 15.61 48.90
C ASP A 814 -32.36 14.27 49.46
N ALA A 815 -31.70 13.65 50.46
CA ALA A 815 -32.24 12.46 51.12
C ALA A 815 -33.42 12.82 52.04
N ILE A 816 -33.34 13.96 52.71
CA ILE A 816 -34.40 14.44 53.61
C ILE A 816 -35.64 14.80 52.78
N ASP A 817 -35.49 15.67 51.78
CA ASP A 817 -36.57 16.06 50.87
C ASP A 817 -37.06 14.87 50.03
N GLY A 818 -36.14 14.04 49.55
CA GLY A 818 -36.43 12.85 48.75
C GLY A 818 -37.23 11.81 49.51
N ALA A 819 -36.84 11.47 50.74
CA ALA A 819 -37.62 10.59 51.60
C ALA A 819 -38.98 11.21 51.94
N LEU A 820 -39.05 12.50 52.30
CA LEU A 820 -40.32 13.17 52.61
C LEU A 820 -41.34 13.02 51.46
N ILE A 821 -40.90 13.19 50.21
CA ILE A 821 -41.77 13.14 49.03
C ILE A 821 -41.95 11.72 48.46
N VAL A 822 -40.93 10.85 48.45
CA VAL A 822 -41.04 9.39 48.16
C VAL A 822 -42.22 8.81 48.87
N LEU A 823 -42.22 9.13 50.15
CA LEU A 823 -43.22 8.70 51.03
C LEU A 823 -44.51 9.33 50.51
N LEU A 824 -44.68 10.66 50.47
CA LEU A 824 -45.92 11.28 49.97
C LEU A 824 -46.48 10.73 48.62
N VAL A 825 -45.66 10.08 47.78
CA VAL A 825 -46.14 9.23 46.67
C VAL A 825 -46.85 7.95 47.09
N ALA A 826 -46.13 7.04 47.76
CA ALA A 826 -46.38 5.60 47.67
C ALA A 826 -47.41 5.14 48.71
N GLY A 827 -48.45 5.93 48.94
CA GLY A 827 -49.39 5.80 50.06
C GLY A 827 -48.86 6.41 51.36
N ASN A 828 -47.52 6.35 51.56
CA ASN A 828 -46.61 7.18 52.36
C ASN A 828 -47.05 8.58 52.86
N LEU A 829 -46.11 9.48 53.08
CA LEU A 829 -46.30 10.67 53.91
C LEU A 829 -47.41 11.70 53.46
N LYS A 830 -48.65 11.72 53.98
CA LYS A 830 -49.68 12.79 53.69
C LYS A 830 -49.36 14.22 54.20
N ALA A 831 -49.13 15.19 53.29
CA ALA A 831 -48.89 16.62 53.58
C ALA A 831 -50.08 17.45 54.16
N LEU A 832 -49.80 18.40 55.06
CA LEU A 832 -50.71 19.47 55.55
C LEU A 832 -50.06 20.87 55.52
N ASP A 833 -50.89 21.92 55.42
CA ASP A 833 -50.50 23.35 55.53
C ASP A 833 -50.67 23.94 56.95
N GLU A 834 -50.34 25.22 57.12
CA GLU A 834 -50.47 25.94 58.41
C GLU A 834 -51.93 26.16 58.88
N ARG A 835 -52.93 25.72 58.10
CA ARG A 835 -54.36 25.69 58.44
C ARG A 835 -54.90 24.25 58.56
N ASN A 836 -54.02 23.25 58.62
CA ASN A 836 -54.33 21.81 58.60
C ASN A 836 -55.09 21.33 57.36
N GLN A 837 -55.02 22.04 56.23
CA GLN A 837 -55.58 21.61 54.96
C GLN A 837 -54.58 20.73 54.18
N PRO A 838 -55.02 19.69 53.44
CA PRO A 838 -54.10 18.84 52.69
C PRO A 838 -53.38 19.59 51.56
N ILE A 839 -52.07 19.46 51.47
CA ILE A 839 -51.30 20.02 50.35
C ILE A 839 -51.16 18.96 49.25
N GLU A 840 -51.54 19.32 48.02
CA GLU A 840 -51.30 18.50 46.84
C GLU A 840 -49.80 18.42 46.53
N ARG A 841 -49.32 17.20 46.24
CA ARG A 841 -47.94 16.86 45.86
C ARG A 841 -47.27 17.86 44.91
N ALA A 842 -47.97 18.29 43.86
CA ALA A 842 -47.46 19.23 42.86
C ALA A 842 -47.13 20.63 43.41
N LYS A 843 -47.62 21.00 44.60
CA LYS A 843 -47.37 22.28 45.28
C LYS A 843 -46.25 22.17 46.33
N LEU A 844 -45.65 20.99 46.53
CA LEU A 844 -44.57 20.73 47.49
C LEU A 844 -43.19 20.79 46.83
N GLU A 845 -42.91 21.88 46.12
CA GLU A 845 -41.55 22.16 45.64
C GLU A 845 -40.55 22.32 46.80
N ARG A 846 -39.24 22.22 46.52
CA ARG A 846 -38.17 22.31 47.54
C ARG A 846 -38.27 23.54 48.47
N ARG A 847 -38.85 24.66 48.02
CA ARG A 847 -39.08 25.86 48.84
C ARG A 847 -40.35 25.78 49.73
N ALA A 848 -41.32 24.95 49.37
CA ALA A 848 -42.57 24.75 50.10
C ALA A 848 -42.48 23.64 51.16
N ILE A 849 -41.68 22.58 50.90
CA ILE A 849 -41.48 21.44 51.83
C ILE A 849 -41.13 21.88 53.26
N GLY A 850 -40.31 22.93 53.40
CA GLY A 850 -39.94 23.51 54.68
C GLY A 850 -41.11 23.89 55.60
N LYS A 851 -42.31 24.01 55.04
CA LYS A 851 -43.54 24.49 55.69
C LYS A 851 -44.66 23.41 55.91
N ALA A 852 -44.43 22.08 55.75
CA ALA A 852 -45.46 20.98 55.73
C ALA A 852 -45.24 19.71 56.67
N VAL A 853 -46.16 18.65 56.71
CA VAL A 853 -46.38 17.51 57.73
C VAL A 853 -47.07 16.15 57.22
N PHE A 854 -46.91 14.84 57.71
CA PHE A 854 -46.87 13.53 56.87
C PHE A 854 -47.08 11.97 57.42
N LYS A 855 -47.68 10.84 56.73
CA LYS A 855 -47.72 9.22 56.97
C LYS A 855 -48.17 8.03 55.85
N SER A 856 -47.54 6.79 55.50
CA SER A 856 -48.01 5.49 54.62
C SER A 856 -47.08 4.26 53.89
N GLU A 857 -47.11 3.72 52.56
CA GLU A 857 -46.60 2.40 51.77
C GLU A 857 -45.37 2.08 50.64
N ALA A 858 -45.44 1.45 49.34
CA ALA A 858 -44.36 0.61 48.48
C ALA A 858 -44.29 0.38 46.82
N VAL A 859 -43.30 -0.37 46.05
CA VAL A 859 -42.95 -0.39 44.47
C VAL A 859 -42.09 -1.42 43.46
N PHE A 860 -41.63 -1.10 42.13
CA PHE A 860 -41.26 -2.00 40.86
C PHE A 860 -39.96 -2.01 39.79
N LEU A 861 -39.83 -1.47 38.48
CA LEU A 861 -38.89 -1.99 37.30
C LEU A 861 -38.06 -1.09 36.17
N SER A 862 -37.50 -1.63 35.00
CA SER A 862 -36.42 -1.11 33.98
C SER A 862 -36.39 -1.50 32.38
N ALA A 863 -35.26 -1.49 31.54
CA ALA A 863 -35.24 -1.16 30.01
C ALA A 863 -34.50 -1.83 28.67
N GLU A 864 -33.16 -1.94 28.35
CA GLU A 864 -32.46 -1.62 26.98
C GLU A 864 -32.05 -2.65 25.77
N GLN A 865 -30.84 -2.55 25.09
CA GLN A 865 -30.06 -3.31 24.00
C GLN A 865 -30.33 -3.24 22.46
N LYS A 866 -31.50 -2.80 21.99
CA LYS A 866 -32.02 -3.11 20.62
C LYS A 866 -31.38 -2.39 19.41
N LEU A 867 -30.35 -1.57 19.60
CA LEU A 867 -29.75 -0.78 18.51
C LEU A 867 -28.58 -1.48 17.80
N LYS A 868 -27.75 -2.27 18.50
CA LYS A 868 -26.61 -2.97 17.87
C LYS A 868 -27.07 -4.00 16.83
N LEU A 869 -28.10 -4.79 17.17
CA LEU A 869 -28.66 -5.85 16.31
C LEU A 869 -29.01 -5.34 14.91
N ARG A 870 -29.68 -4.18 14.82
CA ARG A 870 -30.11 -3.58 13.55
C ARG A 870 -28.94 -3.11 12.67
N LYS A 871 -27.78 -2.79 13.25
CA LYS A 871 -26.56 -2.50 12.47
C LYS A 871 -25.98 -3.74 11.79
N LEU A 872 -26.09 -4.91 12.43
CA LEU A 872 -25.56 -6.17 11.88
C LEU A 872 -26.36 -6.62 10.65
N TYR A 873 -27.69 -6.56 10.75
CA TYR A 873 -28.61 -6.85 9.64
C TYR A 873 -28.36 -5.92 8.42
N GLN A 874 -27.99 -4.67 8.66
CA GLN A 874 -27.70 -3.70 7.59
C GLN A 874 -26.49 -4.07 6.71
N LYS A 875 -25.53 -4.89 7.17
CA LYS A 875 -24.44 -5.41 6.31
C LYS A 875 -24.96 -6.21 5.11
N PHE A 876 -26.10 -6.89 5.27
CA PHE A 876 -26.80 -7.63 4.21
C PHE A 876 -27.95 -6.84 3.55
N GLY A 877 -27.99 -5.52 3.74
CA GLY A 877 -29.06 -4.65 3.22
C GLY A 877 -30.44 -4.85 3.89
N ILE A 878 -30.53 -5.66 4.95
CA ILE A 878 -31.79 -6.00 5.61
C ILE A 878 -32.27 -4.82 6.47
N SER A 879 -33.42 -4.26 6.12
CA SER A 879 -34.02 -3.11 6.81
C SER A 879 -35.00 -3.56 7.91
N CYS A 880 -34.63 -3.36 9.18
CA CYS A 880 -35.38 -3.82 10.34
C CYS A 880 -35.97 -2.66 11.18
N PRO A 881 -37.30 -2.57 11.34
CA PRO A 881 -37.94 -1.60 12.23
C PRO A 881 -37.62 -1.85 13.71
N SER A 882 -37.74 -0.80 14.53
CA SER A 882 -37.56 -0.88 15.99
C SER A 882 -38.71 -1.67 16.63
N GLY A 883 -38.39 -2.63 17.50
CA GLY A 883 -39.37 -3.54 18.11
C GLY A 883 -39.70 -4.78 17.26
N LYS A 884 -39.19 -4.89 16.04
CA LYS A 884 -39.32 -6.05 15.13
C LYS A 884 -38.01 -6.84 15.01
N GLU A 885 -37.04 -6.64 15.91
CA GLU A 885 -35.70 -7.24 15.81
C GLU A 885 -35.73 -8.78 15.78
N SER A 886 -36.77 -9.41 16.37
CA SER A 886 -36.97 -10.86 16.36
C SER A 886 -37.46 -11.41 15.01
N GLU A 887 -38.21 -10.62 14.24
CA GLU A 887 -38.83 -11.06 12.97
C GLU A 887 -37.75 -11.24 11.90
N HIS A 888 -36.85 -10.26 11.76
CA HIS A 888 -35.76 -10.28 10.77
C HIS A 888 -34.54 -11.14 11.15
N SER A 889 -34.61 -11.90 12.26
CA SER A 889 -33.49 -12.72 12.72
C SER A 889 -33.16 -13.89 11.77
N GLU A 890 -34.15 -14.37 11.02
CA GLU A 890 -34.02 -15.56 10.17
C GLU A 890 -33.50 -15.18 8.76
N ASP A 891 -33.92 -14.03 8.21
CA ASP A 891 -33.39 -13.45 6.96
C ASP A 891 -31.85 -13.31 7.00
N PHE A 892 -31.34 -12.80 8.13
CA PHE A 892 -29.92 -12.59 8.37
C PHE A 892 -29.13 -13.91 8.37
N ILE A 893 -29.65 -14.93 9.06
CA ILE A 893 -29.06 -16.28 9.12
C ILE A 893 -29.03 -16.94 7.74
N ALA A 894 -30.04 -16.70 6.90
CA ALA A 894 -30.11 -17.23 5.55
C ALA A 894 -29.09 -16.59 4.60
N GLN A 895 -28.98 -15.25 4.59
CA GLN A 895 -27.99 -14.55 3.76
C GLN A 895 -26.55 -14.87 4.15
N LEU A 896 -26.26 -14.96 5.46
CA LEU A 896 -24.93 -15.33 5.95
C LEU A 896 -24.50 -16.72 5.44
N LYS A 897 -25.39 -17.73 5.45
CA LYS A 897 -25.07 -19.06 4.91
C LYS A 897 -24.69 -19.03 3.43
N ASN A 898 -25.41 -18.27 2.61
CA ASN A 898 -25.13 -18.14 1.17
C ASN A 898 -23.75 -17.52 0.91
N LEU A 899 -23.36 -16.49 1.68
CA LEU A 899 -22.04 -15.87 1.60
C LEU A 899 -20.91 -16.87 1.91
N LEU A 900 -21.05 -17.68 2.97
CA LEU A 900 -20.06 -18.70 3.34
C LEU A 900 -19.98 -19.84 2.31
N GLU A 901 -21.07 -20.15 1.61
CA GLU A 901 -21.09 -21.13 0.52
C GLU A 901 -20.36 -20.67 -0.75
N LYS A 902 -20.24 -19.35 -0.97
CA LYS A 902 -19.43 -18.76 -2.05
C LYS A 902 -17.94 -18.62 -1.70
N ALA A 903 -17.62 -18.48 -0.41
CA ALA A 903 -16.27 -18.23 0.08
C ALA A 903 -15.32 -19.45 0.06
N GLY A 904 -15.76 -20.62 -0.41
CA GLY A 904 -14.91 -21.82 -0.50
C GLY A 904 -15.64 -23.03 -1.10
N GLY A 905 -14.90 -24.09 -1.45
CA GLY A 905 -15.46 -25.25 -2.16
C GLY A 905 -14.49 -26.40 -2.35
N GLU A 906 -14.59 -27.08 -3.49
CA GLU A 906 -13.66 -28.14 -3.91
C GLU A 906 -12.39 -27.57 -4.57
N GLU A 907 -11.32 -28.36 -4.62
CA GLU A 907 -10.04 -27.97 -5.23
C GLU A 907 -10.21 -27.48 -6.69
N PRO A 908 -9.67 -26.30 -7.06
CA PRO A 908 -8.61 -25.54 -6.38
C PRO A 908 -9.09 -24.48 -5.37
N LEU A 909 -10.38 -24.42 -5.03
CA LEU A 909 -10.94 -23.37 -4.17
C LEU A 909 -10.45 -23.49 -2.70
N PRO A 910 -10.41 -22.38 -1.94
CA PRO A 910 -10.23 -22.41 -0.50
C PRO A 910 -11.22 -23.35 0.22
N ALA A 911 -10.84 -23.82 1.40
CA ALA A 911 -11.77 -24.54 2.26
C ALA A 911 -12.92 -23.63 2.73
N LYS A 912 -14.12 -24.19 2.92
CA LYS A 912 -15.28 -23.43 3.41
C LYS A 912 -15.06 -22.95 4.85
N PRO A 913 -15.48 -21.72 5.22
CA PRO A 913 -15.47 -21.27 6.61
C PRO A 913 -16.32 -22.16 7.53
N GLN A 914 -15.95 -22.23 8.81
CA GLN A 914 -16.68 -22.99 9.82
C GLN A 914 -18.06 -22.39 10.12
N LEU A 915 -19.02 -23.25 10.52
CA LEU A 915 -20.44 -22.91 10.67
C LEU A 915 -20.94 -22.91 12.12
N ASP A 916 -20.16 -23.43 13.07
CA ASP A 916 -20.60 -23.88 14.39
C ASP A 916 -21.41 -22.81 15.16
N LEU A 917 -20.92 -21.56 15.18
CA LEU A 917 -21.58 -20.41 15.82
C LEU A 917 -22.96 -20.06 15.21
N LEU A 918 -23.16 -20.33 13.91
CA LEU A 918 -24.43 -20.09 13.21
C LEU A 918 -25.48 -21.11 13.63
N ASP A 919 -25.07 -22.35 13.94
CA ASP A 919 -25.97 -23.41 14.39
C ASP A 919 -26.33 -23.29 15.87
N GLU A 920 -25.45 -22.73 16.73
CA GLU A 920 -25.84 -22.34 18.10
C GLU A 920 -26.94 -21.26 18.08
N ILE A 921 -26.78 -20.19 17.30
CA ILE A 921 -27.73 -19.08 17.23
C ILE A 921 -29.13 -19.52 16.75
N ARG A 922 -29.20 -20.56 15.90
CA ARG A 922 -30.45 -21.15 15.40
C ARG A 922 -31.30 -21.83 16.49
N LEU A 923 -30.70 -22.26 17.60
CA LEU A 923 -31.40 -23.00 18.66
C LEU A 923 -32.16 -22.08 19.64
N CYS A 924 -31.87 -20.78 19.67
CA CYS A 924 -32.48 -19.82 20.59
C CYS A 924 -33.84 -19.28 20.10
N SER A 925 -34.66 -18.75 21.01
CA SER A 925 -35.98 -18.17 20.70
C SER A 925 -36.22 -16.79 21.33
N GLY A 926 -37.15 -15.99 20.79
CA GLY A 926 -37.62 -14.73 21.37
C GLY A 926 -36.50 -13.75 21.80
N ASN A 927 -36.66 -13.14 22.97
CA ASN A 927 -35.66 -12.23 23.54
C ASN A 927 -34.29 -12.89 23.80
N GLU A 928 -34.24 -14.21 23.95
CA GLU A 928 -32.99 -14.95 24.18
C GLU A 928 -32.18 -15.07 22.87
N ARG A 929 -32.85 -15.30 21.72
CA ARG A 929 -32.22 -15.23 20.39
C ARG A 929 -31.63 -13.85 20.13
N LEU A 930 -32.32 -12.79 20.54
CA LEU A 930 -31.82 -11.41 20.42
C LEU A 930 -30.59 -11.16 21.30
N MET A 931 -30.54 -11.72 22.51
CA MET A 931 -29.33 -11.66 23.34
C MET A 931 -28.18 -12.48 22.76
N ALA A 932 -28.44 -13.65 22.17
CA ALA A 932 -27.42 -14.47 21.52
C ALA A 932 -26.76 -13.75 20.32
N ILE A 933 -27.55 -13.18 19.41
CA ILE A 933 -27.03 -12.40 18.27
C ILE A 933 -26.31 -11.13 18.75
N TYR A 934 -26.78 -10.50 19.83
CA TYR A 934 -26.11 -9.33 20.43
C TYR A 934 -24.72 -9.69 20.97
N ASN A 935 -24.61 -10.84 21.65
CA ASN A 935 -23.35 -11.31 22.23
C ASN A 935 -22.32 -11.72 21.15
N ALA A 936 -22.76 -12.17 19.98
CA ALA A 936 -21.91 -12.62 18.87
C ALA A 936 -21.54 -11.52 17.84
N PHE A 937 -21.96 -10.26 18.08
CA PHE A 937 -21.93 -9.17 17.09
C PHE A 937 -20.58 -8.94 16.39
N ASP A 938 -19.47 -8.92 17.14
CA ASP A 938 -18.15 -8.57 16.60
C ASP A 938 -17.55 -9.71 15.76
N ILE A 939 -17.75 -10.97 16.19
CA ILE A 939 -17.28 -12.18 15.47
C ILE A 939 -18.01 -12.33 14.13
N LEU A 940 -19.34 -12.17 14.14
CA LEU A 940 -20.15 -12.20 12.93
C LEU A 940 -19.79 -11.06 11.97
N SER A 941 -19.39 -9.90 12.50
CA SER A 941 -18.99 -8.74 11.70
C SER A 941 -17.72 -8.98 10.90
N ASP A 942 -16.70 -9.60 11.49
CA ASP A 942 -15.41 -9.95 10.86
C ASP A 942 -15.55 -11.09 9.84
N LEU A 943 -16.35 -12.12 10.18
CA LEU A 943 -16.61 -13.26 9.30
C LEU A 943 -17.26 -12.84 7.98
N ILE A 944 -18.22 -11.91 8.01
CA ILE A 944 -18.89 -11.37 6.81
C ILE A 944 -17.88 -10.70 5.88
N GLU A 945 -17.02 -9.83 6.41
CA GLU A 945 -16.07 -9.05 5.60
C GLU A 945 -15.02 -9.95 4.93
N LYS A 946 -14.50 -10.93 5.66
CA LYS A 946 -13.56 -11.93 5.12
C LYS A 946 -14.21 -12.81 4.05
N ALA A 947 -15.39 -13.37 4.32
CA ALA A 947 -16.07 -14.26 3.38
C ALA A 947 -16.45 -13.53 2.08
N GLN A 948 -16.88 -12.26 2.16
CA GLN A 948 -17.19 -11.46 0.98
C GLN A 948 -15.93 -11.14 0.17
N SER A 949 -14.84 -10.74 0.82
CA SER A 949 -13.55 -10.52 0.14
C SER A 949 -13.04 -11.80 -0.55
N THR A 950 -13.18 -12.97 0.07
CA THR A 950 -12.81 -14.26 -0.53
C THR A 950 -13.65 -14.59 -1.77
N ALA A 951 -14.97 -14.40 -1.71
CA ALA A 951 -15.86 -14.63 -2.86
C ALA A 951 -15.51 -13.70 -4.04
N ASP A 952 -15.31 -12.40 -3.77
CA ASP A 952 -14.93 -11.39 -4.78
C ASP A 952 -13.56 -11.68 -5.44
N GLN A 953 -12.68 -12.44 -4.78
CA GLN A 953 -11.42 -12.91 -5.35
C GLN A 953 -11.58 -14.19 -6.18
N ILE A 954 -12.46 -15.12 -5.77
CA ILE A 954 -12.77 -16.35 -6.53
C ILE A 954 -13.34 -15.99 -7.90
N ASP A 955 -14.32 -15.09 -7.95
CA ASP A 955 -14.94 -14.65 -9.22
C ASP A 955 -13.93 -13.99 -10.18
N LYS A 956 -12.83 -13.42 -9.66
CA LYS A 956 -11.72 -12.84 -10.46
C LYS A 956 -10.68 -13.86 -10.92
N ARG A 957 -10.31 -14.84 -10.07
CA ARG A 957 -9.22 -15.79 -10.36
C ARG A 957 -9.69 -17.04 -11.13
N LEU A 958 -10.93 -17.49 -10.90
CA LEU A 958 -11.46 -18.74 -11.47
C LEU A 958 -11.50 -18.80 -13.02
N PRO A 959 -11.79 -17.72 -13.78
CA PRO A 959 -11.77 -17.77 -15.25
C PRO A 959 -10.38 -18.10 -15.83
N ASN A 960 -9.30 -17.56 -15.25
CA ASN A 960 -7.94 -17.85 -15.67
C ASN A 960 -7.56 -19.32 -15.43
N TRP A 961 -8.06 -19.91 -14.34
CA TRP A 961 -7.89 -21.34 -14.05
C TRP A 961 -8.63 -22.22 -15.08
N GLN A 962 -9.83 -21.83 -15.50
CA GLN A 962 -10.58 -22.55 -16.53
C GLN A 962 -9.86 -22.52 -17.89
N LEU A 963 -9.29 -21.38 -18.27
CA LEU A 963 -8.44 -21.26 -19.47
C LEU A 963 -7.18 -22.13 -19.37
N LEU A 964 -6.53 -22.18 -18.19
CA LEU A 964 -5.33 -23.00 -17.94
C LEU A 964 -5.62 -24.49 -18.10
N MET A 965 -6.71 -24.97 -17.53
CA MET A 965 -7.15 -26.37 -17.67
C MET A 965 -7.56 -26.69 -19.12
N GLY A 966 -8.17 -25.74 -19.83
CA GLY A 966 -8.51 -25.89 -21.25
C GLY A 966 -7.29 -26.04 -22.16
N LEU A 967 -6.24 -25.22 -21.94
CA LEU A 967 -4.97 -25.37 -22.65
C LEU A 967 -4.21 -26.63 -22.25
N LEU A 968 -4.22 -27.01 -20.96
CA LEU A 968 -3.56 -28.24 -20.50
C LEU A 968 -4.18 -29.50 -21.13
N ALA A 969 -5.48 -29.51 -21.40
CA ALA A 969 -6.16 -30.60 -22.11
C ALA A 969 -5.71 -30.75 -23.58
N GLN A 970 -5.24 -29.67 -24.22
CA GLN A 970 -4.69 -29.69 -25.59
C GLN A 970 -3.17 -29.93 -25.61
N ALA A 971 -2.51 -30.07 -24.45
CA ALA A 971 -1.04 -30.05 -24.33
C ALA A 971 -0.35 -31.43 -24.49
N GLU A 972 -1.03 -32.41 -25.07
CA GLU A 972 -0.48 -33.75 -25.31
C GLU A 972 0.51 -33.73 -26.50
N GLY A 973 1.70 -34.29 -26.30
CA GLY A 973 2.77 -34.31 -27.32
C GLY A 973 3.64 -33.04 -27.40
N LEU A 974 3.45 -32.07 -26.51
CA LEU A 974 4.33 -30.89 -26.35
C LEU A 974 5.49 -31.18 -25.39
N SER A 975 6.67 -30.62 -25.68
CA SER A 975 7.86 -30.75 -24.84
C SER A 975 7.76 -29.97 -23.53
N ASP A 976 8.40 -30.49 -22.47
CA ASP A 976 8.54 -29.90 -21.13
C ASP A 976 7.22 -29.59 -20.37
N VAL A 977 6.07 -30.05 -20.88
CA VAL A 977 4.75 -29.81 -20.27
C VAL A 977 4.63 -30.44 -18.88
N ASP A 978 5.33 -31.53 -18.59
CA ASP A 978 5.23 -32.22 -17.30
C ASP A 978 5.66 -31.35 -16.10
N ILE A 979 6.55 -30.37 -16.30
CA ILE A 979 6.90 -29.38 -15.27
C ILE A 979 5.70 -28.48 -14.97
N ILE A 980 5.04 -27.97 -16.02
CA ILE A 980 3.86 -27.11 -15.92
C ILE A 980 2.67 -27.90 -15.34
N ARG A 981 2.46 -29.15 -15.78
CA ARG A 981 1.45 -30.08 -15.25
C ARG A 981 1.64 -30.33 -13.75
N SER A 982 2.90 -30.52 -13.31
CA SER A 982 3.24 -30.65 -11.89
C SER A 982 2.92 -29.38 -11.11
N GLN A 983 3.26 -28.19 -11.63
CA GLN A 983 2.90 -26.91 -11.01
C GLN A 983 1.38 -26.73 -10.87
N ILE A 984 0.60 -27.08 -11.90
CA ILE A 984 -0.87 -27.01 -11.90
C ILE A 984 -1.47 -27.93 -10.83
N GLU A 985 -1.02 -29.18 -10.73
CA GLU A 985 -1.51 -30.09 -9.67
C GLU A 985 -1.09 -29.64 -8.26
N HIS A 986 0.04 -28.96 -8.09
CA HIS A 986 0.37 -28.31 -6.81
C HIS A 986 -0.58 -27.13 -6.50
N ILE A 987 -0.89 -26.27 -7.46
CA ILE A 987 -1.85 -25.16 -7.28
C ILE A 987 -3.22 -25.70 -6.87
N LYS A 988 -3.66 -26.79 -7.50
CA LYS A 988 -4.92 -27.47 -7.23
C LYS A 988 -4.97 -28.10 -5.84
N THR A 989 -4.04 -29.02 -5.53
CA THR A 989 -4.03 -29.77 -4.27
C THR A 989 -3.70 -28.92 -3.04
N GLN A 990 -2.92 -27.85 -3.19
CA GLN A 990 -2.64 -26.88 -2.13
C GLN A 990 -3.66 -25.71 -2.10
N ARG A 991 -4.69 -25.74 -2.95
CA ARG A 991 -5.80 -24.74 -3.00
C ARG A 991 -5.33 -23.29 -3.21
N LEU A 992 -4.28 -23.11 -4.01
CA LEU A 992 -3.56 -21.84 -4.20
C LEU A 992 -4.20 -20.91 -5.25
N LEU A 993 -5.49 -21.08 -5.59
CA LEU A 993 -6.18 -20.21 -6.56
C LEU A 993 -6.16 -18.73 -6.14
N LEU A 994 -6.20 -18.45 -4.84
CA LEU A 994 -6.17 -17.11 -4.25
C LEU A 994 -4.80 -16.76 -3.63
N ALA A 995 -3.76 -17.52 -3.94
CA ALA A 995 -2.42 -17.19 -3.44
C ALA A 995 -1.90 -15.92 -4.12
N GLU A 996 -1.41 -14.97 -3.32
CA GLU A 996 -0.67 -13.81 -3.81
C GLU A 996 0.85 -14.03 -3.62
N PRO A 997 1.68 -13.84 -4.65
CA PRO A 997 1.32 -13.47 -6.02
C PRO A 997 0.67 -14.64 -6.81
N ASP A 998 -0.23 -14.29 -7.73
CA ASP A 998 -1.00 -15.23 -8.58
C ASP A 998 -0.11 -16.30 -9.23
N GLN A 999 -0.39 -17.56 -8.91
CA GLN A 999 0.33 -18.74 -9.40
C GLN A 999 -0.23 -19.29 -10.72
N VAL A 1000 -1.47 -18.93 -11.07
CA VAL A 1000 -2.19 -19.39 -12.27
C VAL A 1000 -1.73 -18.60 -13.49
N ALA A 1001 -1.68 -17.27 -13.39
CA ALA A 1001 -1.33 -16.41 -14.53
C ALA A 1001 0.07 -16.71 -15.15
N PRO A 1002 1.14 -17.01 -14.38
CA PRO A 1002 2.43 -17.38 -14.95
C PRO A 1002 2.43 -18.75 -15.64
N ALA A 1003 1.74 -19.75 -15.07
CA ALA A 1003 1.57 -21.06 -15.71
C ALA A 1003 0.77 -20.94 -17.02
N LEU A 1004 -0.24 -20.09 -17.03
CA LEU A 1004 -1.06 -19.75 -18.20
C LEU A 1004 -0.23 -19.05 -19.29
N ALA A 1005 0.55 -18.03 -18.94
CA ALA A 1005 1.43 -17.34 -19.88
C ALA A 1005 2.47 -18.28 -20.51
N ASN A 1006 3.15 -19.10 -19.69
CA ASN A 1006 4.14 -20.07 -20.16
C ASN A 1006 3.54 -21.10 -21.13
N LEU A 1007 2.35 -21.61 -20.82
CA LEU A 1007 1.66 -22.59 -21.66
C LEU A 1007 1.13 -21.96 -22.96
N SER A 1008 0.51 -20.78 -22.88
CA SER A 1008 0.10 -20.00 -24.05
C SER A 1008 1.27 -19.69 -24.99
N GLN A 1009 2.45 -19.35 -24.47
CA GLN A 1009 3.62 -19.12 -25.32
C GLN A 1009 4.09 -20.41 -26.00
N LYS A 1010 4.22 -21.54 -25.28
CA LYS A 1010 4.57 -22.83 -25.90
C LYS A 1010 3.60 -23.22 -27.03
N PHE A 1011 2.31 -22.94 -26.90
CA PHE A 1011 1.34 -23.13 -27.98
C PHE A 1011 1.51 -22.12 -29.13
N ARG A 1012 1.75 -20.84 -28.83
CA ARG A 1012 2.00 -19.79 -29.83
C ARG A 1012 3.24 -20.10 -30.66
N ASP A 1013 4.31 -20.59 -30.04
CA ASP A 1013 5.55 -20.97 -30.71
C ASP A 1013 5.30 -22.11 -31.71
N VAL A 1014 4.65 -23.20 -31.28
CA VAL A 1014 4.33 -24.37 -32.13
C VAL A 1014 3.31 -24.04 -33.22
N LEU A 1015 2.30 -23.22 -32.95
CA LEU A 1015 1.33 -22.79 -33.96
C LEU A 1015 1.98 -21.87 -35.02
N ASN A 1016 2.94 -21.03 -34.63
CA ASN A 1016 3.74 -20.27 -35.59
C ASN A 1016 4.69 -21.16 -36.41
N GLU A 1017 5.30 -22.17 -35.81
CA GLU A 1017 6.14 -23.16 -36.52
C GLU A 1017 5.32 -23.91 -37.59
N LEU A 1018 4.16 -24.44 -37.21
CA LEU A 1018 3.23 -25.14 -38.12
C LEU A 1018 2.68 -24.20 -39.22
N LYS A 1019 2.41 -22.93 -38.89
CA LYS A 1019 2.01 -21.92 -39.87
C LYS A 1019 3.12 -21.63 -40.89
N ARG A 1020 4.36 -21.47 -40.43
CA ARG A 1020 5.54 -21.29 -41.32
C ARG A 1020 5.80 -22.53 -42.18
N GLU A 1021 5.62 -23.74 -41.64
CA GLU A 1021 5.74 -24.99 -42.40
C GLU A 1021 4.64 -25.09 -43.47
N TYR A 1022 3.38 -24.82 -43.11
CA TYR A 1022 2.26 -24.75 -44.05
C TYR A 1022 2.54 -23.78 -45.19
N ASP A 1023 2.97 -22.55 -44.87
CA ASP A 1023 3.22 -21.50 -45.85
C ASP A 1023 4.40 -21.87 -46.77
N GLN A 1024 5.49 -22.42 -46.23
CA GLN A 1024 6.61 -22.90 -47.06
C GLN A 1024 6.23 -24.05 -47.99
N VAL A 1025 5.28 -24.91 -47.61
CA VAL A 1025 4.77 -26.00 -48.47
C VAL A 1025 3.78 -25.46 -49.50
N HIS A 1026 2.95 -24.49 -49.12
CA HIS A 1026 1.98 -23.82 -49.99
C HIS A 1026 2.67 -22.94 -51.06
N ASP A 1027 3.68 -22.17 -50.67
CA ASP A 1027 4.51 -21.38 -51.59
C ASP A 1027 5.21 -22.28 -52.63
N LYS A 1028 5.79 -23.41 -52.20
CA LYS A 1028 6.40 -24.39 -53.11
C LYS A 1028 5.37 -24.98 -54.07
N GLY A 1029 4.19 -25.36 -53.58
CA GLY A 1029 3.09 -25.84 -54.42
C GLY A 1029 2.60 -24.80 -55.43
N THR A 1030 2.51 -23.54 -55.01
CA THR A 1030 2.11 -22.41 -55.86
C THR A 1030 3.20 -22.03 -56.87
N GLN A 1031 4.49 -22.21 -56.53
CA GLN A 1031 5.60 -22.13 -57.48
C GLN A 1031 5.56 -23.26 -58.51
N CYS A 1032 5.22 -24.49 -58.10
CA CYS A 1032 5.01 -25.60 -59.04
C CYS A 1032 3.82 -25.35 -59.99
N LEU A 1033 2.68 -24.88 -59.50
CA LEU A 1033 1.55 -24.46 -60.35
C LEU A 1033 1.95 -23.34 -61.31
N SER A 1034 2.53 -22.25 -60.80
CA SER A 1034 2.92 -21.11 -61.64
C SER A 1034 4.11 -21.39 -62.57
N ALA A 1035 4.78 -22.53 -62.45
CA ALA A 1035 5.76 -23.04 -63.42
C ALA A 1035 5.16 -23.93 -64.52
N ASP A 1036 3.99 -24.54 -64.29
CA ASP A 1036 3.38 -25.49 -65.21
C ASP A 1036 2.79 -24.82 -66.48
N PRO A 1037 3.03 -25.38 -67.69
CA PRO A 1037 2.51 -24.81 -68.93
C PRO A 1037 0.98 -24.83 -69.04
N ASN A 1038 0.32 -25.86 -68.50
CA ASN A 1038 -1.14 -26.00 -68.55
C ASN A 1038 -1.78 -24.97 -67.61
N TRP A 1039 -1.26 -24.86 -66.38
CA TRP A 1039 -1.72 -23.86 -65.42
C TRP A 1039 -1.68 -22.43 -65.99
N ARG A 1040 -0.60 -22.08 -66.68
CA ARG A 1040 -0.43 -20.77 -67.34
C ARG A 1040 -1.36 -20.51 -68.53
N ALA A 1041 -1.95 -21.56 -69.11
CA ALA A 1041 -2.87 -21.46 -70.25
C ALA A 1041 -4.35 -21.45 -69.83
N LEU A 1042 -4.65 -21.58 -68.54
CA LEU A 1042 -5.99 -21.41 -67.97
C LEU A 1042 -6.32 -19.93 -67.71
N GLU A 1043 -7.60 -19.58 -67.84
CA GLU A 1043 -8.11 -18.28 -67.42
C GLU A 1043 -8.11 -18.13 -65.88
N PRO A 1044 -7.99 -16.91 -65.32
CA PRO A 1044 -7.94 -16.70 -63.88
C PRO A 1044 -9.14 -17.27 -63.10
N GLU A 1045 -10.34 -17.28 -63.70
CA GLU A 1045 -11.53 -17.90 -63.10
C GLU A 1045 -11.42 -19.43 -63.00
N GLN A 1046 -10.80 -20.08 -63.99
CA GLN A 1046 -10.57 -21.53 -64.01
C GLN A 1046 -9.50 -21.94 -63.00
N GLN A 1047 -8.42 -21.16 -62.90
CA GLN A 1047 -7.40 -21.32 -61.86
C GLN A 1047 -8.00 -21.22 -60.46
N ALA A 1048 -8.88 -20.23 -60.22
CA ALA A 1048 -9.60 -20.07 -58.96
C ALA A 1048 -10.55 -21.24 -58.65
N GLU A 1049 -11.26 -21.77 -59.66
CA GLU A 1049 -12.13 -22.93 -59.50
C GLU A 1049 -11.33 -24.20 -59.14
N ILE A 1050 -10.21 -24.49 -59.81
CA ILE A 1050 -9.36 -25.66 -59.49
C ILE A 1050 -8.70 -25.53 -58.11
N MET A 1051 -8.22 -24.34 -57.73
CA MET A 1051 -7.65 -24.11 -56.39
C MET A 1051 -8.68 -24.38 -55.29
N LYS A 1052 -9.93 -23.97 -55.51
CA LYS A 1052 -11.04 -24.22 -54.58
C LYS A 1052 -11.48 -25.69 -54.56
N LEU A 1053 -11.54 -26.34 -55.72
CA LEU A 1053 -11.88 -27.77 -55.85
C LEU A 1053 -10.88 -28.67 -55.09
N ASN A 1054 -9.59 -28.32 -55.14
CA ASN A 1054 -8.52 -29.08 -54.49
C ASN A 1054 -8.14 -28.58 -53.08
N GLN A 1055 -8.90 -27.62 -52.53
CA GLN A 1055 -8.69 -27.06 -51.18
C GLN A 1055 -7.27 -26.53 -50.94
N ILE A 1056 -6.78 -25.73 -51.89
CA ILE A 1056 -5.50 -25.00 -51.82
C ILE A 1056 -5.68 -23.49 -51.99
N ASP A 1057 -6.92 -23.02 -52.10
CA ASP A 1057 -7.27 -21.61 -52.16
C ASP A 1057 -7.10 -20.89 -50.81
N VAL A 1058 -7.21 -19.55 -50.82
CA VAL A 1058 -7.04 -18.70 -49.63
C VAL A 1058 -8.05 -19.02 -48.53
N SER A 1059 -9.26 -19.51 -48.84
CA SER A 1059 -10.24 -19.90 -47.81
C SER A 1059 -9.96 -21.25 -47.16
N SER A 1060 -9.10 -22.08 -47.76
CA SER A 1060 -8.66 -23.37 -47.21
C SER A 1060 -7.49 -23.26 -46.23
N VAL A 1061 -6.84 -22.09 -46.14
CA VAL A 1061 -5.72 -21.83 -45.20
C VAL A 1061 -6.23 -21.87 -43.75
N PRO A 1062 -5.60 -22.63 -42.84
CA PRO A 1062 -5.95 -22.62 -41.42
C PRO A 1062 -5.86 -21.20 -40.84
N LYS A 1063 -6.93 -20.74 -40.18
CA LYS A 1063 -6.90 -19.50 -39.39
C LYS A 1063 -6.15 -19.77 -38.09
N VAL A 1064 -5.18 -18.93 -37.78
CA VAL A 1064 -4.33 -19.05 -36.60
C VAL A 1064 -4.44 -17.76 -35.81
N GLU A 1065 -5.34 -17.71 -34.83
CA GLU A 1065 -5.59 -16.52 -34.01
C GLU A 1065 -4.72 -16.59 -32.75
N LEU A 1066 -3.62 -15.82 -32.74
CA LEU A 1066 -2.58 -15.90 -31.71
C LEU A 1066 -2.48 -14.67 -30.80
N THR A 1067 -3.48 -13.78 -30.83
CA THR A 1067 -3.49 -12.51 -30.10
C THR A 1067 -3.30 -12.70 -28.60
N ASP A 1068 -4.08 -13.60 -28.02
CA ASP A 1068 -4.21 -13.85 -26.58
C ASP A 1068 -4.49 -15.34 -26.28
N THR A 1069 -4.46 -15.70 -25.00
CA THR A 1069 -4.74 -17.05 -24.47
C THR A 1069 -6.07 -17.64 -24.94
N GLN A 1070 -7.14 -16.85 -25.06
CA GLN A 1070 -8.46 -17.33 -25.45
C GLN A 1070 -8.53 -17.56 -26.97
N ALA A 1071 -7.89 -16.70 -27.76
CA ALA A 1071 -7.69 -16.88 -29.20
C ALA A 1071 -6.87 -18.14 -29.52
N ILE A 1072 -5.81 -18.40 -28.75
CA ILE A 1072 -4.99 -19.63 -28.87
C ILE A 1072 -5.85 -20.87 -28.56
N LEU A 1073 -6.59 -20.87 -27.44
CA LEU A 1073 -7.46 -22.00 -27.08
C LEU A 1073 -8.57 -22.23 -28.11
N LYS A 1074 -9.16 -21.16 -28.67
CA LYS A 1074 -10.10 -21.23 -29.78
C LYS A 1074 -9.46 -21.87 -31.02
N THR A 1075 -8.27 -21.39 -31.42
CA THR A 1075 -7.51 -21.94 -32.57
C THR A 1075 -7.24 -23.43 -32.40
N LEU A 1076 -6.82 -23.86 -31.20
CA LEU A 1076 -6.58 -25.28 -30.89
C LEU A 1076 -7.86 -26.12 -30.92
N ASN A 1077 -9.00 -25.58 -30.49
CA ASN A 1077 -10.29 -26.26 -30.56
C ASN A 1077 -10.84 -26.35 -32.01
N GLU A 1078 -10.57 -25.37 -32.86
CA GLU A 1078 -10.97 -25.37 -34.28
C GLU A 1078 -10.01 -26.17 -35.17
N THR A 1079 -8.71 -26.20 -34.87
CA THR A 1079 -7.69 -26.99 -35.59
C THR A 1079 -6.60 -27.45 -34.59
N PRO A 1080 -6.78 -28.63 -33.96
CA PRO A 1080 -5.78 -29.22 -33.07
C PRO A 1080 -4.44 -29.48 -33.78
N ILE A 1081 -3.34 -29.45 -33.02
CA ILE A 1081 -1.95 -29.58 -33.52
C ILE A 1081 -1.78 -30.73 -34.53
N ASN A 1082 -2.32 -31.92 -34.24
CA ASN A 1082 -2.22 -33.08 -35.13
C ASN A 1082 -3.05 -32.88 -36.42
N SER A 1083 -4.26 -32.32 -36.32
CA SER A 1083 -5.08 -31.96 -37.50
C SER A 1083 -4.39 -30.90 -38.38
N PHE A 1084 -3.60 -30.00 -37.79
CA PHE A 1084 -2.79 -29.05 -38.53
C PHE A 1084 -1.67 -29.77 -39.30
N ARG A 1085 -0.92 -30.65 -38.64
CA ARG A 1085 0.14 -31.49 -39.25
C ARG A 1085 -0.41 -32.35 -40.39
N ASP A 1086 -1.58 -32.96 -40.22
CA ASP A 1086 -2.25 -33.75 -41.26
C ASP A 1086 -2.59 -32.91 -42.50
N ARG A 1087 -3.00 -31.64 -42.32
CA ARG A 1087 -3.23 -30.71 -43.46
C ARG A 1087 -1.95 -30.36 -44.19
N ILE A 1088 -0.87 -30.08 -43.47
CA ILE A 1088 0.47 -29.80 -44.06
C ILE A 1088 0.94 -31.01 -44.88
N ALA A 1089 0.88 -32.21 -44.30
CA ALA A 1089 1.24 -33.45 -44.98
C ALA A 1089 0.36 -33.75 -46.21
N ALA A 1090 -0.89 -33.30 -46.21
CA ALA A 1090 -1.79 -33.44 -47.36
C ALA A 1090 -1.51 -32.43 -48.50
N LEU A 1091 -0.95 -31.24 -48.23
CA LEU A 1091 -0.77 -30.18 -49.22
C LEU A 1091 -0.11 -30.64 -50.53
N PRO A 1092 1.05 -31.35 -50.54
CA PRO A 1092 1.69 -31.76 -51.80
C PRO A 1092 0.79 -32.63 -52.68
N SER A 1093 -0.05 -33.49 -52.07
CA SER A 1093 -1.00 -34.33 -52.82
C SER A 1093 -2.13 -33.51 -53.45
N ARG A 1094 -2.54 -32.40 -52.79
CA ARG A 1094 -3.55 -31.46 -53.31
C ARG A 1094 -3.02 -30.64 -54.48
N PHE A 1095 -1.78 -30.13 -54.38
CA PHE A 1095 -1.13 -29.40 -55.48
C PHE A 1095 -0.89 -30.30 -56.70
N ASN A 1096 -0.42 -31.53 -56.51
CA ASN A 1096 -0.29 -32.49 -57.60
C ASN A 1096 -1.63 -32.78 -58.29
N LYS A 1097 -2.72 -32.91 -57.52
CA LYS A 1097 -4.06 -33.10 -58.09
C LYS A 1097 -4.58 -31.85 -58.80
N ALA A 1098 -4.26 -30.64 -58.32
CA ALA A 1098 -4.58 -29.40 -59.04
C ALA A 1098 -3.86 -29.30 -60.40
N LEU A 1099 -2.59 -29.73 -60.49
CA LEU A 1099 -1.87 -29.85 -61.76
C LEU A 1099 -2.56 -30.84 -62.72
N GLU A 1100 -2.98 -32.01 -62.22
CA GLU A 1100 -3.72 -32.96 -63.05
C GLU A 1100 -5.07 -32.41 -63.54
N ASP A 1101 -5.83 -31.74 -62.66
CA ASP A 1101 -7.15 -31.22 -62.99
C ASP A 1101 -7.06 -30.05 -64.00
N ALA A 1102 -6.00 -29.22 -63.91
CA ALA A 1102 -5.66 -28.21 -64.91
C ALA A 1102 -5.33 -28.80 -66.29
N ALA A 1103 -4.49 -29.83 -66.33
CA ALA A 1103 -4.15 -30.52 -67.58
C ALA A 1103 -5.37 -31.22 -68.21
N LYS A 1104 -6.26 -31.82 -67.41
CA LYS A 1104 -7.53 -32.40 -67.88
C LYS A 1104 -8.49 -31.35 -68.46
N GLN A 1105 -8.47 -30.11 -67.95
CA GLN A 1105 -9.36 -29.05 -68.41
C GLN A 1105 -8.98 -28.51 -69.80
N LEU A 1106 -7.68 -28.46 -70.10
CA LEU A 1106 -7.16 -28.06 -71.43
C LEU A 1106 -7.12 -29.24 -72.42
N GLU A 1107 -6.72 -30.43 -71.96
CA GLU A 1107 -6.66 -31.64 -72.77
C GLU A 1107 -7.55 -32.75 -72.18
N PRO A 1108 -8.86 -32.79 -72.47
CA PRO A 1108 -9.80 -33.75 -71.88
C PRO A 1108 -9.62 -35.22 -72.35
N LYS A 1109 -8.52 -35.54 -73.03
CA LYS A 1109 -8.08 -36.91 -73.34
C LYS A 1109 -6.91 -37.39 -72.46
N THR A 1110 -6.30 -36.49 -71.70
CA THR A 1110 -5.04 -36.76 -70.98
C THR A 1110 -5.24 -37.74 -69.84
N ARG A 1111 -4.39 -38.77 -69.79
CA ARG A 1111 -4.47 -39.85 -68.80
C ARG A 1111 -3.32 -39.76 -67.79
N ALA A 1112 -3.63 -39.84 -66.51
CA ALA A 1112 -2.62 -40.07 -65.47
C ALA A 1112 -2.11 -41.53 -65.57
N LEU A 1113 -0.81 -41.70 -65.67
CA LEU A 1113 -0.12 -42.99 -65.74
C LEU A 1113 0.87 -43.10 -64.58
N LYS A 1114 0.70 -44.13 -63.76
CA LYS A 1114 1.52 -44.35 -62.58
C LYS A 1114 2.59 -45.39 -62.87
N LEU A 1115 3.86 -45.06 -62.62
CA LEU A 1115 4.97 -45.98 -62.89
C LEU A 1115 4.98 -47.16 -61.88
N PRO A 1116 5.49 -48.35 -62.28
CA PRO A 1116 5.48 -49.52 -61.42
C PRO A 1116 6.42 -49.33 -60.22
N SER A 1117 5.88 -49.21 -59.01
CA SER A 1117 6.69 -49.06 -57.79
C SER A 1117 7.41 -50.37 -57.43
N ARG A 1118 8.74 -50.30 -57.24
CA ARG A 1118 9.60 -51.44 -56.87
C ARG A 1118 10.67 -51.01 -55.88
N THR A 1119 11.03 -51.90 -54.95
CA THR A 1119 12.15 -51.69 -54.02
C THR A 1119 13.46 -52.07 -54.69
N LEU A 1120 14.13 -51.09 -55.30
CA LEU A 1120 15.41 -51.26 -55.98
C LEU A 1120 16.53 -51.50 -54.95
N LYS A 1121 17.40 -52.50 -55.15
CA LYS A 1121 18.45 -52.91 -54.20
C LYS A 1121 19.85 -52.97 -54.82
N THR A 1122 19.92 -53.00 -56.15
CA THR A 1122 21.13 -53.09 -56.97
C THR A 1122 21.02 -52.12 -58.15
N ALA A 1123 22.14 -51.77 -58.78
CA ALA A 1123 22.11 -50.95 -60.00
C ALA A 1123 21.30 -51.62 -61.14
N GLN A 1124 21.37 -52.95 -61.24
CA GLN A 1124 20.64 -53.72 -62.25
C GLN A 1124 19.12 -53.67 -62.05
N ASP A 1125 18.63 -53.51 -60.81
CA ASP A 1125 17.20 -53.25 -60.57
C ASP A 1125 16.77 -51.88 -61.13
N VAL A 1126 17.66 -50.87 -61.08
CA VAL A 1126 17.40 -49.52 -61.61
C VAL A 1126 17.30 -49.56 -63.13
N ASP A 1127 18.24 -50.19 -63.81
CA ASP A 1127 18.22 -50.34 -65.27
C ASP A 1127 16.96 -51.09 -65.74
N THR A 1128 16.63 -52.20 -65.07
CA THR A 1128 15.41 -52.99 -65.36
C THR A 1128 14.13 -52.18 -65.11
N TRP A 1129 14.10 -51.35 -64.06
CA TRP A 1129 12.99 -50.45 -63.78
C TRP A 1129 12.85 -49.34 -64.82
N LEU A 1130 13.97 -48.79 -65.32
CA LEU A 1130 13.98 -47.78 -66.37
C LEU A 1130 13.49 -48.34 -67.72
N GLU A 1131 13.83 -49.58 -68.07
CA GLU A 1131 13.29 -50.23 -69.27
C GLU A 1131 11.77 -50.47 -69.16
N ASP A 1132 11.28 -51.02 -68.04
CA ASP A 1132 9.85 -51.23 -67.81
C ASP A 1132 9.06 -49.91 -67.77
N ALA A 1133 9.59 -48.87 -67.11
CA ALA A 1133 8.98 -47.54 -67.09
C ALA A 1133 8.90 -46.94 -68.50
N LYS A 1134 9.99 -47.02 -69.27
CA LYS A 1134 10.06 -46.54 -70.66
C LYS A 1134 9.09 -47.30 -71.57
N ALA A 1135 8.96 -48.61 -71.42
CA ALA A 1135 7.98 -49.41 -72.17
C ALA A 1135 6.54 -48.98 -71.85
N THR A 1136 6.21 -48.87 -70.56
CA THR A 1136 4.88 -48.48 -70.06
C THR A 1136 4.48 -47.08 -70.58
N LEU A 1137 5.42 -46.11 -70.55
CA LEU A 1137 5.22 -44.77 -71.11
C LEU A 1137 5.02 -44.79 -72.63
N SER A 1138 5.83 -45.58 -73.35
CA SER A 1138 5.82 -45.65 -74.82
C SER A 1138 4.55 -46.28 -75.40
N ASP A 1139 3.91 -47.20 -74.67
CA ASP A 1139 2.59 -47.72 -75.03
C ASP A 1139 1.47 -46.74 -74.67
N ALA A 1140 1.49 -46.16 -73.46
CA ALA A 1140 0.42 -45.27 -73.01
C ALA A 1140 0.28 -43.99 -73.85
N ILE A 1141 1.38 -43.45 -74.38
CA ILE A 1141 1.39 -42.29 -75.30
C ILE A 1141 0.58 -42.54 -76.59
N LYS A 1142 0.38 -43.80 -77.01
CA LYS A 1142 -0.36 -44.13 -78.24
C LYS A 1142 -1.85 -43.87 -78.14
N ASP A 1143 -2.40 -43.92 -76.93
CA ASP A 1143 -3.82 -43.66 -76.64
C ASP A 1143 -4.12 -42.16 -76.41
N GLY A 1144 -3.09 -41.34 -76.20
CA GLY A 1144 -3.20 -39.90 -75.98
C GLY A 1144 -2.04 -39.32 -75.14
N PRO A 1145 -2.03 -38.00 -74.91
CA PRO A 1145 -1.14 -37.37 -73.93
C PRO A 1145 -1.29 -38.00 -72.54
N ILE A 1146 -0.17 -38.07 -71.80
CA ILE A 1146 -0.10 -38.68 -70.47
C ILE A 1146 0.61 -37.79 -69.45
N ILE A 1147 0.17 -37.89 -68.19
CA ILE A 1147 0.82 -37.28 -67.02
C ILE A 1147 1.44 -38.41 -66.22
N VAL A 1148 2.71 -38.29 -65.86
CA VAL A 1148 3.43 -39.30 -65.08
C VAL A 1148 3.26 -39.01 -63.58
N GLN A 1149 2.75 -39.99 -62.83
CA GLN A 1149 2.62 -39.98 -61.36
C GLN A 1149 3.69 -40.83 -60.66
#